data_AF-A0A8H5QWP2-F1
#
_entry.id   AF-A0A8H5QWP2-F1
#
_cell.length_a   1.000
_cell.length_b   1.000
_cell.length_c   1.000
_cell.angle_alpha   90.00
_cell.angle_beta   90.00
_cell.angle_gamma   90.00
#
_symmetry.space_group_name_H-M   'P 1'
#
loop_
_entity.id
_entity.type
_entity.pdbx_description
1 polymer ?
#
loop_
_entity_poly.entity_id
_entity_poly.type
_entity_poly.pdbx_seq_one_letter_code
_entity_poly.pdbx_strand_id
1 'polypeptide(L)'
;MSFPVVNGVEVAVPPPSGYRVDFENPLTDASMVRNAYWIFGLEFAIATAFLGQRMYTNAVILRKFLIDDYLILFAWVLSIAAQSCLLNAYSRKLLGVHAWEMPVDSNTQANLLVMCTTLTYIPTTILSKLTLCFFYYRLSPSRWYQYSVYFTGFLCSASLVGIWFSVLFACKPIAAGWDVRMSVGATCINRPPIYITQAAFGCITDVMLLVLPIPTVIGLQMSTRQKLGLVGLFAIGSITLITSIVRLVLLLPSLSNPDQSWSLAEGCLWVIIEANLLIMCGSLPTLRVFLKNVAPRVLGDKSTRKGSEEQSGSANFGLHTFGGSNGPRRKFDTLVELEHDTHFNRVSLRPEGMVQSSLHMSTMRIEIDSEGDTLIILPVQPASPESETEDSPTEKHFLCSKKHLTLACRRAAKLFSSQFKEASVESDGLYHWKFEGIFNDEAFELVLKIIHGKTRNIPRSVKLDLLANIATIVDDLECHEAVAFFSTNWLFGWNSEWLQPGQLRNKPLAQVILASFVFEHASLFQTYTKMAIRHNIDVVSTYDLPIRADVSDKIESTRIDILQRLVDGLENLQTKILTDKAGCNEACRAMLLGSLLQGMKKSGVYPLPSSPFPKLSLDAVLASLANLQSPAYFGPQSQGTILNYSGRWNLDPTSASLVSGGLLAFQSGLVQGQPKPAPAAGTNTPSASSLQQTAGVAAPTQPSAGLFGNRNATQNTNTRPPFSFGSSSDLSGTPTLSQNTKGSQVSSQPGNKGLFSNGGSNTGLHSSTAESPDQPGTIVRHNCRLKDLIEPLVVSAEKEITGLKLSDFPRP
;
A
#
# COMPACT_ATOMS: atom_id res chain seq x y z
N MET A 1 42.70 35.40 -20.52
CA MET A 1 42.92 35.75 -19.10
C MET A 1 44.06 34.90 -18.58
N SER A 2 44.88 35.40 -17.66
CA SER A 2 45.82 34.58 -16.89
C SER A 2 45.08 33.81 -15.79
N PHE A 3 45.62 32.67 -15.36
CA PHE A 3 45.18 32.03 -14.12
C PHE A 3 45.52 32.91 -12.90
N PRO A 4 44.77 32.84 -11.80
CA PRO A 4 45.19 33.44 -10.54
C PRO A 4 46.49 32.77 -10.07
N VAL A 5 47.46 33.59 -9.66
CA VAL A 5 48.75 33.14 -9.15
C VAL A 5 48.79 33.34 -7.64
N VAL A 6 49.06 32.28 -6.89
CA VAL A 6 49.17 32.28 -5.43
C VAL A 6 50.57 31.76 -5.07
N ASN A 7 51.33 32.53 -4.28
CA ASN A 7 52.71 32.20 -3.88
C ASN A 7 53.65 31.82 -5.06
N GLY A 8 53.38 32.32 -6.27
CA GLY A 8 54.15 32.01 -7.50
C GLY A 8 53.64 30.80 -8.31
N VAL A 9 52.58 30.11 -7.85
CA VAL A 9 51.98 28.94 -8.51
C VAL A 9 50.65 29.34 -9.16
N GLU A 10 50.39 28.88 -10.39
CA GLU A 10 49.08 29.00 -11.03
C GLU A 10 48.07 28.03 -10.39
N VAL A 11 46.91 28.54 -9.95
CA VAL A 11 45.81 27.73 -9.39
C VAL A 11 44.54 27.88 -10.23
N ALA A 12 43.69 26.86 -10.23
CA ALA A 12 42.48 26.85 -11.06
C ALA A 12 41.30 27.65 -10.45
N VAL A 13 41.29 27.78 -9.13
CA VAL A 13 40.27 28.52 -8.35
C VAL A 13 41.01 29.44 -7.36
N PRO A 14 40.64 30.72 -7.21
CA PRO A 14 41.27 31.59 -6.23
C PRO A 14 40.85 31.21 -4.79
N PRO A 15 41.74 31.34 -3.79
CA PRO A 15 41.43 31.01 -2.40
C PRO A 15 40.45 32.02 -1.75
N PRO A 16 39.66 31.60 -0.75
CA PRO A 16 38.81 32.49 0.03
C PRO A 16 39.59 33.60 0.74
N SER A 17 38.95 34.76 0.95
CA SER A 17 39.54 35.91 1.62
C SER A 17 40.03 35.57 3.03
N GLY A 18 41.33 35.69 3.27
CA GLY A 18 41.98 35.38 4.56
C GLY A 18 42.51 33.95 4.70
N TYR A 19 42.26 33.07 3.72
CA TYR A 19 42.83 31.73 3.67
C TYR A 19 44.33 31.79 3.32
N ARG A 20 45.16 30.98 3.99
CA ARG A 20 46.58 30.79 3.65
C ARG A 20 46.76 29.44 2.98
N VAL A 21 47.16 29.45 1.70
CA VAL A 21 47.42 28.24 0.92
C VAL A 21 48.80 27.69 1.23
N ASP A 22 48.88 26.39 1.52
CA ASP A 22 50.12 25.62 1.63
C ASP A 22 50.15 24.55 0.52
N PHE A 23 51.16 24.60 -0.35
CA PHE A 23 51.33 23.64 -1.45
C PHE A 23 52.22 22.43 -1.08
N GLU A 24 53.01 22.51 0.00
CA GLU A 24 53.84 21.40 0.47
C GLU A 24 53.02 20.46 1.36
N ASN A 25 52.18 21.04 2.22
CA ASN A 25 51.24 20.30 3.07
C ASN A 25 49.79 20.84 2.96
N PRO A 26 49.12 20.65 1.80
CA PRO A 26 47.74 21.06 1.61
C PRO A 26 46.79 20.33 2.58
N LEU A 27 45.68 20.99 2.92
CA LEU A 27 44.73 20.54 3.91
C LEU A 27 43.92 19.35 3.35
N THR A 28 44.22 18.15 3.86
CA THR A 28 43.52 16.90 3.53
C THR A 28 42.67 16.43 4.71
N ASP A 29 41.45 15.95 4.47
CA ASP A 29 40.76 15.12 5.46
C ASP A 29 41.40 13.71 5.52
N ALA A 30 42.37 13.57 6.42
CA ALA A 30 43.05 12.31 6.71
C ALA A 30 42.13 11.23 7.30
N SER A 31 40.92 11.58 7.77
CA SER A 31 39.90 10.60 8.16
C SER A 31 39.18 10.03 6.93
N MET A 32 38.69 10.88 6.01
CA MET A 32 38.09 10.44 4.74
C MET A 32 39.07 9.61 3.91
N VAL A 33 40.33 10.04 3.74
CA VAL A 33 41.33 9.31 2.95
C VAL A 33 41.61 7.92 3.54
N ARG A 34 41.69 7.80 4.87
CA ARG A 34 41.83 6.51 5.57
C ARG A 34 40.59 5.63 5.41
N ASN A 35 39.40 6.22 5.51
CA ASN A 35 38.14 5.49 5.34
C ASN A 35 38.00 4.96 3.90
N ALA A 36 38.42 5.75 2.90
CA ALA A 36 38.43 5.36 1.49
C ALA A 36 39.20 4.04 1.26
N TYR A 37 40.44 3.95 1.74
CA TYR A 37 41.25 2.72 1.61
C TYR A 37 40.60 1.50 2.28
N TRP A 38 39.98 1.67 3.46
CA TRP A 38 39.28 0.57 4.14
C TRP A 38 38.01 0.13 3.40
N ILE A 39 37.20 1.08 2.92
CA ILE A 39 35.98 0.81 2.14
C ILE A 39 36.35 0.07 0.86
N PHE A 40 37.27 0.62 0.06
CA PHE A 40 37.70 0.00 -1.20
C PHE A 40 38.27 -1.40 -0.97
N GLY A 41 39.18 -1.59 0.00
CA GLY A 41 39.77 -2.89 0.27
C GLY A 41 38.76 -3.95 0.73
N LEU A 42 37.88 -3.58 1.67
CA LEU A 42 36.90 -4.51 2.24
C LEU A 42 35.78 -4.85 1.25
N GLU A 43 35.17 -3.86 0.62
CA GLU A 43 34.07 -4.08 -0.30
C GLU A 43 34.52 -4.77 -1.59
N PHE A 44 35.70 -4.43 -2.12
CA PHE A 44 36.24 -5.13 -3.28
C PHE A 44 36.47 -6.62 -2.97
N ALA A 45 36.99 -6.95 -1.78
CA ALA A 45 37.17 -8.34 -1.36
C ALA A 45 35.83 -9.08 -1.26
N ILE A 46 34.80 -8.46 -0.66
CA ILE A 46 33.46 -9.05 -0.55
C ILE A 46 32.81 -9.20 -1.94
N ALA A 47 32.77 -8.16 -2.76
CA ALA A 47 32.19 -8.20 -4.10
C ALA A 47 32.90 -9.22 -5.01
N THR A 48 34.23 -9.35 -4.89
CA THR A 48 35.01 -10.35 -5.62
C THR A 48 34.75 -11.77 -5.11
N ALA A 49 34.55 -11.99 -3.82
CA ALA A 49 34.13 -13.29 -3.29
C ALA A 49 32.71 -13.67 -3.75
N PHE A 50 31.79 -12.70 -3.78
CA PHE A 50 30.42 -12.86 -4.28
C PHE A 50 30.37 -13.13 -5.79
N LEU A 51 31.21 -12.48 -6.59
CA LEU A 51 31.41 -12.84 -8.00
C LEU A 51 32.07 -14.22 -8.14
N GLY A 52 33.08 -14.52 -7.32
CA GLY A 52 33.82 -15.79 -7.32
C GLY A 52 32.93 -17.00 -7.08
N GLN A 53 32.00 -16.94 -6.12
CA GLN A 53 31.02 -18.03 -5.93
C GLN A 53 30.07 -18.18 -7.11
N ARG A 54 29.70 -17.10 -7.81
CA ARG A 54 28.88 -17.15 -9.02
C ARG A 54 29.63 -17.80 -10.17
N MET A 55 30.87 -17.38 -10.43
CA MET A 55 31.74 -17.98 -11.44
C MET A 55 31.97 -19.47 -11.14
N TYR A 56 32.30 -19.84 -9.89
CA TYR A 56 32.47 -21.25 -9.50
C TYR A 56 31.18 -22.07 -9.68
N THR A 57 30.03 -21.52 -9.27
CA THR A 57 28.73 -22.19 -9.42
C THR A 57 28.41 -22.45 -10.90
N ASN A 58 28.53 -21.43 -11.75
CA ASN A 58 28.14 -21.56 -13.15
C ASN A 58 29.18 -22.34 -13.98
N ALA A 59 30.47 -22.23 -13.66
CA ALA A 59 31.54 -22.97 -14.34
C ALA A 59 31.64 -24.45 -13.92
N VAL A 60 31.59 -24.74 -12.61
CA VAL A 60 31.96 -26.06 -12.05
C VAL A 60 30.73 -26.89 -11.68
N ILE A 61 29.72 -26.28 -11.04
CA ILE A 61 28.54 -26.98 -10.53
C ILE A 61 27.48 -27.14 -11.63
N LEU A 62 27.06 -26.04 -12.27
CA LEU A 62 26.05 -26.03 -13.33
C LEU A 62 26.65 -26.23 -14.73
N ARG A 63 27.96 -25.99 -14.91
CA ARG A 63 28.72 -26.16 -16.16
C ARG A 63 28.12 -25.41 -17.36
N LYS A 64 27.49 -24.27 -17.10
CA LYS A 64 26.74 -23.44 -18.05
C LYS A 64 27.07 -21.96 -17.82
N PHE A 65 27.92 -21.40 -18.67
CA PHE A 65 28.09 -19.95 -18.74
C PHE A 65 26.95 -19.31 -19.54
N LEU A 66 26.40 -18.24 -18.99
CA LEU A 66 25.29 -17.49 -19.57
C LEU A 66 25.76 -16.09 -19.99
N ILE A 67 25.03 -15.40 -20.88
CA ILE A 67 25.32 -14.00 -21.27
C ILE A 67 25.43 -13.11 -20.03
N ASP A 68 24.52 -13.34 -19.08
CA ASP A 68 24.44 -12.81 -17.72
C ASP A 68 25.80 -12.84 -16.98
N ASP A 69 26.60 -13.91 -17.16
CA ASP A 69 27.89 -14.09 -16.50
C ASP A 69 29.01 -13.26 -17.15
N TYR A 70 29.00 -13.14 -18.48
CA TYR A 70 29.94 -12.27 -19.20
C TYR A 70 29.67 -10.79 -18.89
N LEU A 71 28.39 -10.39 -18.77
CA LEU A 71 27.99 -9.02 -18.44
C LEU A 71 28.48 -8.61 -17.04
N ILE A 72 28.27 -9.43 -16.01
CA ILE A 72 28.70 -9.11 -14.64
C ILE A 72 30.22 -9.22 -14.45
N LEU A 73 30.90 -10.15 -15.15
CA LEU A 73 32.36 -10.23 -15.16
C LEU A 73 32.96 -8.96 -15.80
N PHE A 74 32.42 -8.49 -16.92
CA PHE A 74 32.86 -7.25 -17.56
C PHE A 74 32.55 -6.00 -16.71
N ALA A 75 31.39 -5.98 -16.04
CA ALA A 75 31.04 -4.93 -15.07
C ALA A 75 32.06 -4.83 -13.92
N TRP A 76 32.54 -5.97 -13.40
CA TRP A 76 33.56 -6.04 -12.35
C TRP A 76 34.94 -5.59 -12.83
N VAL A 77 35.36 -5.96 -14.05
CA VAL A 77 36.60 -5.44 -14.67
C VAL A 77 36.55 -3.91 -14.81
N LEU A 78 35.42 -3.36 -15.24
CA LEU A 78 35.22 -1.92 -15.30
C LEU A 78 35.16 -1.27 -13.90
N SER A 79 34.66 -1.99 -12.88
CA SER A 79 34.69 -1.53 -11.48
C SER A 79 36.13 -1.44 -10.95
N ILE A 80 36.99 -2.40 -11.28
CA ILE A 80 38.43 -2.34 -10.96
C ILE A 80 39.07 -1.11 -11.61
N ALA A 81 38.75 -0.80 -12.86
CA ALA A 81 39.28 0.39 -13.53
C ALA A 81 38.83 1.70 -12.83
N ALA A 82 37.55 1.80 -12.47
CA ALA A 82 37.01 2.94 -11.71
C ALA A 82 37.71 3.09 -10.35
N GLN A 83 37.81 2.00 -9.58
CA GLN A 83 38.46 1.98 -8.27
C GLN A 83 39.96 2.31 -8.36
N SER A 84 40.65 1.85 -9.41
CA SER A 84 42.07 2.12 -9.63
C SER A 84 42.34 3.59 -9.97
N CYS A 85 41.50 4.22 -10.81
CA CYS A 85 41.58 5.65 -11.09
C CYS A 85 41.38 6.49 -9.82
N LEU A 86 40.41 6.10 -8.99
CA LEU A 86 40.04 6.83 -7.78
C LEU A 86 41.06 6.65 -6.64
N LEU A 87 41.56 5.42 -6.42
CA LEU A 87 42.69 5.13 -5.52
C LEU A 87 43.94 5.93 -5.91
N ASN A 88 44.26 6.00 -7.20
CA ASN A 88 45.37 6.81 -7.71
C ASN A 88 45.16 8.31 -7.40
N ALA A 89 43.93 8.83 -7.52
CA ALA A 89 43.61 10.22 -7.17
C ALA A 89 43.84 10.51 -5.66
N TYR A 90 43.33 9.69 -4.75
CA TYR A 90 43.57 9.86 -3.31
C TYR A 90 45.06 9.70 -2.95
N SER A 91 45.77 8.72 -3.54
CA SER A 91 47.19 8.47 -3.25
C SER A 91 48.09 9.65 -3.60
N ARG A 92 47.70 10.48 -4.58
CA ARG A 92 48.42 11.67 -5.04
C ARG A 92 47.92 12.98 -4.41
N LYS A 93 47.03 12.92 -3.39
CA LYS A 93 46.32 14.09 -2.83
C LYS A 93 45.52 14.91 -3.89
N LEU A 94 45.06 14.27 -4.97
CA LEU A 94 44.28 14.92 -6.04
C LEU A 94 42.76 14.94 -5.79
N LEU A 95 42.31 14.34 -4.69
CA LEU A 95 40.90 14.33 -4.27
C LEU A 95 40.84 14.44 -2.75
N GLY A 96 39.87 15.19 -2.21
CA GLY A 96 39.83 15.51 -0.77
C GLY A 96 40.84 16.57 -0.35
N VAL A 97 41.17 17.46 -1.28
CA VAL A 97 41.97 18.69 -1.11
C VAL A 97 41.21 19.83 -1.78
N HIS A 98 41.28 21.03 -1.21
CA HIS A 98 40.64 22.22 -1.74
C HIS A 98 41.22 22.64 -3.11
N ALA A 99 40.36 23.03 -4.05
CA ALA A 99 40.75 23.35 -5.42
C ALA A 99 41.75 24.53 -5.57
N TRP A 100 41.85 25.39 -4.56
CA TRP A 100 42.79 26.52 -4.49
C TRP A 100 44.15 26.17 -3.85
N GLU A 101 44.29 24.98 -3.25
CA GLU A 101 45.57 24.44 -2.78
C GLU A 101 46.23 23.50 -3.80
N MET A 102 45.67 23.45 -5.02
CA MET A 102 46.09 22.54 -6.07
C MET A 102 46.59 23.30 -7.31
N PRO A 103 47.83 23.05 -7.79
CA PRO A 103 48.30 23.61 -9.06
C PRO A 103 47.39 23.25 -10.24
N VAL A 104 47.28 24.12 -11.25
CA VAL A 104 46.42 23.91 -12.44
C VAL A 104 46.64 22.54 -13.10
N ASP A 105 47.89 22.07 -13.17
CA ASP A 105 48.25 20.81 -13.82
C ASP A 105 47.85 19.58 -12.98
N SER A 106 47.94 19.69 -11.64
CA SER A 106 47.40 18.69 -10.71
C SER A 106 45.87 18.64 -10.76
N ASN A 107 45.20 19.80 -10.80
CA ASN A 107 43.74 19.86 -10.95
C ASN A 107 43.28 19.28 -12.31
N THR A 108 44.07 19.46 -13.36
CA THR A 108 43.85 18.82 -14.67
C THR A 108 43.98 17.29 -14.60
N GLN A 109 44.96 16.76 -13.84
CA GLN A 109 45.03 15.32 -13.56
C GLN A 109 43.87 14.81 -12.71
N ALA A 110 43.41 15.58 -11.72
CA ALA A 110 42.23 15.25 -10.90
C ALA A 110 40.97 15.11 -11.77
N ASN A 111 40.68 16.12 -12.60
CA ASN A 111 39.56 16.10 -13.54
C ASN A 111 39.61 14.93 -14.51
N LEU A 112 40.81 14.59 -15.02
CA LEU A 112 40.99 13.44 -15.91
C LEU A 112 40.68 12.12 -15.20
N LEU A 113 41.17 11.92 -13.96
CA LEU A 113 40.90 10.71 -13.17
C LEU A 113 39.42 10.58 -12.81
N VAL A 114 38.74 11.68 -12.46
CA VAL A 114 37.29 11.71 -12.20
C VAL A 114 36.49 11.42 -13.48
N MET A 115 36.89 11.95 -14.63
CA MET A 115 36.26 11.65 -15.93
C MET A 115 36.42 10.19 -16.32
N CYS A 116 37.63 9.63 -16.19
CA CYS A 116 37.89 8.20 -16.41
C CYS A 116 37.02 7.34 -15.48
N THR A 117 37.03 7.62 -14.16
CA THR A 117 36.22 6.92 -13.16
C THR A 117 34.74 6.92 -13.55
N THR A 118 34.21 8.07 -13.96
CA THR A 118 32.82 8.24 -14.44
C THR A 118 32.52 7.37 -15.67
N LEU A 119 33.38 7.43 -16.69
CA LEU A 119 33.21 6.69 -17.93
C LEU A 119 33.33 5.16 -17.75
N THR A 120 34.03 4.69 -16.71
CA THR A 120 34.04 3.27 -16.32
C THR A 120 32.86 2.87 -15.43
N TYR A 121 32.44 3.74 -14.51
CA TYR A 121 31.38 3.47 -13.54
C TYR A 121 29.98 3.38 -14.19
N ILE A 122 29.65 4.27 -15.15
CA ILE A 122 28.35 4.25 -15.84
C ILE A 122 28.06 2.87 -16.46
N PRO A 123 28.95 2.27 -17.29
CA PRO A 123 28.73 0.92 -17.79
C PRO A 123 28.77 -0.16 -16.68
N THR A 124 29.62 -0.07 -15.65
CA THR A 124 29.60 -1.03 -14.52
C THR A 124 28.21 -1.15 -13.90
N THR A 125 27.56 -0.02 -13.58
CA THR A 125 26.23 -0.05 -12.97
C THR A 125 25.19 -0.64 -13.92
N ILE A 126 25.17 -0.20 -15.19
CA ILE A 126 24.17 -0.65 -16.16
C ILE A 126 24.34 -2.12 -16.54
N LEU A 127 25.57 -2.63 -16.72
CA LEU A 127 25.83 -4.05 -17.00
C LEU A 127 25.41 -4.94 -15.82
N SER A 128 25.60 -4.48 -14.58
CA SER A 128 25.12 -5.17 -13.38
C SER A 128 23.59 -5.20 -13.32
N LYS A 129 22.93 -4.08 -13.63
CA LYS A 129 21.46 -3.99 -13.72
C LYS A 129 20.89 -4.85 -14.86
N LEU A 130 21.54 -4.91 -16.02
CA LEU A 130 21.17 -5.79 -17.13
C LEU A 130 21.32 -7.28 -16.77
N THR A 131 22.34 -7.64 -15.98
CA THR A 131 22.48 -9.00 -15.45
C THR A 131 21.27 -9.41 -14.61
N LEU A 132 20.75 -8.51 -13.77
CA LEU A 132 19.50 -8.72 -13.03
C LEU A 132 18.28 -8.80 -13.96
N CYS A 133 18.19 -7.97 -15.01
CA CYS A 133 17.13 -8.08 -16.02
C CYS A 133 17.13 -9.45 -16.72
N PHE A 134 18.28 -9.99 -17.14
CA PHE A 134 18.36 -11.31 -17.77
C PHE A 134 17.99 -12.44 -16.80
N PHE A 135 18.43 -12.36 -15.54
CA PHE A 135 17.99 -13.30 -14.50
C PHE A 135 16.47 -13.24 -14.29
N TYR A 136 15.90 -12.04 -14.15
CA TYR A 136 14.46 -11.84 -13.99
C TYR A 136 13.68 -12.37 -15.21
N TYR A 137 14.10 -12.10 -16.45
CA TYR A 137 13.42 -12.60 -17.66
C TYR A 137 13.20 -14.13 -17.65
N ARG A 138 14.13 -14.88 -17.07
CA ARG A 138 14.07 -16.35 -16.90
C ARG A 138 13.13 -16.79 -15.77
N LEU A 139 12.88 -15.95 -14.78
CA LEU A 139 12.15 -16.27 -13.54
C LEU A 139 10.66 -16.53 -13.77
N SER A 140 10.03 -15.81 -14.71
CA SER A 140 8.59 -15.92 -14.97
C SER A 140 8.25 -15.77 -16.46
N PRO A 141 7.54 -16.75 -17.07
CA PRO A 141 7.12 -16.71 -18.47
C PRO A 141 5.82 -15.88 -18.69
N SER A 142 5.40 -15.07 -17.71
CA SER A 142 4.22 -14.21 -17.86
C SER A 142 4.54 -13.03 -18.78
N ARG A 143 3.76 -12.85 -19.86
CA ARG A 143 4.02 -11.81 -20.87
C ARG A 143 4.08 -10.40 -20.28
N TRP A 144 3.16 -10.05 -19.38
CA TRP A 144 3.17 -8.76 -18.67
C TRP A 144 4.47 -8.52 -17.92
N TYR A 145 4.92 -9.52 -17.15
CA TYR A 145 6.17 -9.47 -16.42
C TYR A 145 7.39 -9.35 -17.35
N GLN A 146 7.42 -10.12 -18.44
CA GLN A 146 8.50 -10.05 -19.44
C GLN A 146 8.53 -8.69 -20.16
N TYR A 147 7.38 -8.08 -20.46
CA TYR A 147 7.34 -6.71 -21.00
C TYR A 147 7.89 -5.68 -20.00
N SER A 148 7.57 -5.78 -18.71
CA SER A 148 8.16 -4.92 -17.68
C SER A 148 9.69 -5.09 -17.58
N VAL A 149 10.19 -6.33 -17.62
CA VAL A 149 11.64 -6.61 -17.63
C VAL A 149 12.31 -6.02 -18.89
N TYR A 150 11.70 -6.19 -20.07
CA TYR A 150 12.21 -5.57 -21.30
C TYR A 150 12.21 -4.05 -21.24
N PHE A 151 11.17 -3.43 -20.67
CA PHE A 151 11.11 -1.97 -20.50
C PHE A 151 12.20 -1.45 -19.56
N THR A 152 12.42 -2.09 -18.41
CA THR A 152 13.53 -1.74 -17.50
C THR A 152 14.89 -1.96 -18.16
N GLY A 153 15.09 -3.07 -18.88
CA GLY A 153 16.32 -3.33 -19.63
C GLY A 153 16.59 -2.32 -20.75
N PHE A 154 15.54 -1.90 -21.46
CA PHE A 154 15.61 -0.81 -22.45
C PHE A 154 15.99 0.52 -21.79
N LEU A 155 15.36 0.88 -20.66
CA LEU A 155 15.66 2.12 -19.93
C LEU A 155 17.11 2.16 -19.42
N CYS A 156 17.62 1.04 -18.89
CA CYS A 156 19.02 0.86 -18.51
C CYS A 156 19.95 1.05 -19.73
N SER A 157 19.64 0.42 -20.86
CA SER A 157 20.47 0.48 -22.07
C SER A 157 20.47 1.87 -22.71
N ALA A 158 19.32 2.54 -22.75
CA ALA A 158 19.16 3.88 -23.31
C ALA A 158 19.86 4.95 -22.45
N SER A 159 19.79 4.84 -21.12
CA SER A 159 20.51 5.74 -20.21
C SER A 159 22.02 5.56 -20.31
N LEU A 160 22.55 4.33 -20.43
CA LEU A 160 23.96 4.09 -20.75
C LEU A 160 24.39 4.84 -22.02
N VAL A 161 23.72 4.60 -23.14
CA VAL A 161 24.11 5.20 -24.43
C VAL A 161 24.02 6.72 -24.37
N GLY A 162 22.89 7.28 -23.92
CA GLY A 162 22.68 8.72 -23.89
C GLY A 162 23.65 9.46 -22.98
N ILE A 163 23.87 8.95 -21.77
CA ILE A 163 24.64 9.67 -20.74
C ILE A 163 26.15 9.44 -20.92
N TRP A 164 26.60 8.24 -21.28
CA TRP A 164 28.02 7.97 -21.50
C TRP A 164 28.58 8.80 -22.66
N PHE A 165 27.85 8.89 -23.78
CA PHE A 165 28.24 9.79 -24.88
C PHE A 165 28.11 11.27 -24.51
N SER A 166 27.14 11.65 -23.66
CA SER A 166 27.02 13.04 -23.17
C SER A 166 28.19 13.45 -22.27
N VAL A 167 28.75 12.54 -21.47
CA VAL A 167 29.97 12.77 -20.68
C VAL A 167 31.21 12.79 -21.57
N LEU A 168 31.35 11.83 -22.49
CA LEU A 168 32.51 11.74 -23.38
C LEU A 168 32.63 12.94 -24.32
N PHE A 169 31.52 13.41 -24.89
CA PHE A 169 31.47 14.54 -25.82
C PHE A 169 30.96 15.84 -25.17
N ALA A 170 31.10 15.97 -23.84
CA ALA A 170 30.63 17.13 -23.08
C ALA A 170 31.26 18.48 -23.52
N CYS A 171 32.43 18.45 -24.15
CA CYS A 171 33.16 19.63 -24.61
C CYS A 171 33.68 19.46 -26.05
N LYS A 172 33.82 20.58 -26.76
CA LYS A 172 34.50 20.69 -28.05
C LYS A 172 35.65 21.71 -27.94
N PRO A 173 36.93 21.32 -28.08
CA PRO A 173 37.42 19.94 -28.24
C PRO A 173 37.21 19.09 -26.97
N ILE A 174 37.27 17.77 -27.11
CA ILE A 174 37.03 16.79 -26.02
C ILE A 174 38.02 16.99 -24.86
N ALA A 175 39.27 17.39 -25.15
CA ALA A 175 40.31 17.65 -24.14
C ALA A 175 39.92 18.69 -23.09
N ALA A 176 39.10 19.70 -23.44
CA ALA A 176 38.55 20.67 -22.49
C ALA A 176 37.53 20.05 -21.50
N GLY A 177 37.24 18.75 -21.61
CA GLY A 177 36.58 17.97 -20.57
C GLY A 177 37.38 17.91 -19.28
N TRP A 178 38.71 17.71 -19.36
CA TRP A 178 39.60 17.61 -18.21
C TRP A 178 40.65 18.73 -18.11
N ASP A 179 41.13 19.23 -19.25
CA ASP A 179 42.15 20.26 -19.31
C ASP A 179 41.53 21.66 -19.10
N VAL A 180 41.88 22.25 -17.97
CA VAL A 180 41.39 23.58 -17.56
C VAL A 180 42.05 24.69 -18.38
N ARG A 181 43.30 24.50 -18.85
CA ARG A 181 44.01 25.44 -19.74
C ARG A 181 43.32 25.51 -21.11
N MET A 182 42.85 24.37 -21.62
CA MET A 182 42.09 24.29 -22.88
C MET A 182 40.61 24.71 -22.78
N SER A 183 40.09 25.00 -21.58
CA SER A 183 38.69 25.46 -21.42
C SER A 183 38.43 26.84 -22.04
N VAL A 184 39.47 27.68 -22.16
CA VAL A 184 39.37 29.06 -22.66
C VAL A 184 39.13 29.07 -24.17
N GLY A 185 37.87 29.21 -24.57
CA GLY A 185 37.44 29.20 -25.97
C GLY A 185 36.82 27.87 -26.43
N ALA A 186 36.79 26.84 -25.57
CA ALA A 186 36.05 25.61 -25.82
C ALA A 186 34.54 25.80 -25.56
N THR A 187 33.69 25.14 -26.35
CA THR A 187 32.24 25.10 -26.08
C THR A 187 31.91 23.82 -25.32
N CYS A 188 31.42 23.94 -24.09
CA CYS A 188 31.01 22.81 -23.24
C CYS A 188 29.51 22.84 -22.91
N ILE A 189 28.92 21.66 -22.76
CA ILE A 189 27.58 21.46 -22.21
C ILE A 189 27.65 21.65 -20.69
N ASN A 190 26.58 22.17 -20.09
CA ASN A 190 26.45 22.30 -18.64
C ASN A 190 26.53 20.90 -17.98
N ARG A 191 27.52 20.70 -17.09
CA ARG A 191 27.87 19.38 -16.51
C ARG A 191 26.88 18.92 -15.41
N PRO A 192 26.52 19.74 -14.40
CA PRO A 192 25.58 19.34 -13.35
C PRO A 192 24.29 18.63 -13.82
N PRO A 193 23.56 19.12 -14.86
CA PRO A 193 22.38 18.42 -15.35
C PRO A 193 22.65 16.98 -15.79
N ILE A 194 23.77 16.70 -16.46
CA ILE A 194 24.13 15.35 -16.94
C ILE A 194 24.29 14.39 -15.74
N TYR A 195 24.97 14.85 -14.69
CA TYR A 195 25.20 14.06 -13.48
C TYR A 195 23.93 13.86 -12.64
N ILE A 196 23.07 14.88 -12.53
CA ILE A 196 21.76 14.78 -11.86
C ILE A 196 20.86 13.79 -12.61
N THR A 197 20.84 13.85 -13.95
CA THR A 197 20.12 12.88 -14.80
C THR A 197 20.65 11.46 -14.64
N GLN A 198 21.97 11.25 -14.54
CA GLN A 198 22.56 9.93 -14.24
C GLN A 198 22.11 9.38 -12.89
N ALA A 199 22.15 10.20 -11.83
CA ALA A 199 21.73 9.76 -10.50
C ALA A 199 20.21 9.48 -10.46
N ALA A 200 19.39 10.31 -11.11
CA ALA A 200 17.94 10.11 -11.21
C ALA A 200 17.56 8.81 -11.95
N PHE A 201 18.13 8.55 -13.13
CA PHE A 201 17.91 7.27 -13.83
C PHE A 201 18.48 6.07 -13.07
N GLY A 202 19.57 6.27 -12.32
CA GLY A 202 20.08 5.29 -11.34
C GLY A 202 18.98 4.87 -10.37
N CYS A 203 18.48 5.81 -9.56
CA CYS A 203 17.41 5.55 -8.57
C CYS A 203 16.14 4.94 -9.21
N ILE A 204 15.69 5.46 -10.36
CA ILE A 204 14.48 4.96 -11.03
C ILE A 204 14.66 3.49 -11.45
N THR A 205 15.81 3.13 -12.01
CA THR A 205 16.09 1.74 -12.42
C THR A 205 16.27 0.80 -11.23
N ASP A 206 16.78 1.27 -10.09
CA ASP A 206 16.84 0.49 -8.84
C ASP A 206 15.44 0.21 -8.27
N VAL A 207 14.55 1.21 -8.23
CA VAL A 207 13.16 1.01 -7.82
C VAL A 207 12.47 -0.01 -8.73
N MET A 208 12.66 0.07 -10.05
CA MET A 208 12.09 -0.92 -10.98
C MET A 208 12.63 -2.33 -10.72
N LEU A 209 13.94 -2.50 -10.53
CA LEU A 209 14.55 -3.81 -10.25
C LEU A 209 14.18 -4.39 -8.88
N LEU A 210 13.85 -3.55 -7.90
CA LEU A 210 13.34 -3.96 -6.60
C LEU A 210 11.87 -4.38 -6.69
N VAL A 211 11.03 -3.63 -7.41
CA VAL A 211 9.59 -3.92 -7.55
C VAL A 211 9.32 -5.13 -8.45
N LEU A 212 10.08 -5.30 -9.55
CA LEU A 212 9.89 -6.35 -10.55
C LEU A 212 9.62 -7.75 -9.97
N PRO A 213 10.45 -8.32 -9.06
CA PRO A 213 10.19 -9.64 -8.51
C PRO A 213 8.95 -9.73 -7.60
N ILE A 214 8.51 -8.65 -6.94
CA ILE A 214 7.50 -8.69 -5.87
C ILE A 214 6.21 -9.44 -6.26
N PRO A 215 5.56 -9.19 -7.42
CA PRO A 215 4.32 -9.90 -7.79
C PRO A 215 4.55 -11.41 -8.03
N THR A 216 5.73 -11.79 -8.54
CA THR A 216 6.09 -13.21 -8.75
C THR A 216 6.38 -13.92 -7.41
N VAL A 217 6.81 -13.17 -6.40
CA VAL A 217 7.16 -13.67 -5.07
C VAL A 217 5.94 -13.85 -4.17
N ILE A 218 5.02 -12.89 -4.16
CA ILE A 218 3.82 -12.96 -3.30
C ILE A 218 2.93 -14.14 -3.72
N GLY A 219 2.86 -14.46 -5.01
CA GLY A 219 2.07 -15.58 -5.54
C GLY A 219 2.68 -16.98 -5.38
N LEU A 220 3.80 -17.16 -4.65
CA LEU A 220 4.50 -18.45 -4.59
C LEU A 220 4.69 -18.99 -3.15
N GLN A 221 4.04 -20.12 -2.85
CA GLN A 221 4.18 -20.86 -1.60
C GLN A 221 5.54 -21.58 -1.50
N MET A 222 6.61 -20.78 -1.33
CA MET A 222 7.97 -21.24 -1.10
C MET A 222 8.18 -21.76 0.32
N SER A 223 9.05 -22.75 0.47
CA SER A 223 9.54 -23.17 1.79
C SER A 223 10.30 -22.04 2.49
N THR A 224 10.36 -22.05 3.83
CA THR A 224 11.08 -21.03 4.62
C THR A 224 12.56 -20.89 4.22
N ARG A 225 13.22 -22.00 3.85
CA ARG A 225 14.60 -22.03 3.32
C ARG A 225 14.74 -21.35 1.95
N GLN A 226 13.73 -21.44 1.07
CA GLN A 226 13.68 -20.70 -0.19
C GLN A 226 13.39 -19.22 0.05
N LYS A 227 12.47 -18.91 0.98
CA LYS A 227 12.13 -17.52 1.37
C LYS A 227 13.33 -16.74 1.91
N LEU A 228 14.26 -17.38 2.62
CA LEU A 228 15.44 -16.70 3.19
C LEU A 228 16.38 -16.12 2.13
N GLY A 229 16.75 -16.89 1.09
CA GLY A 229 17.62 -16.38 0.01
C GLY A 229 16.98 -15.25 -0.79
N LEU A 230 15.65 -15.29 -0.91
CA LEU A 230 14.83 -14.29 -1.57
C LEU A 230 14.73 -12.99 -0.74
N VAL A 231 14.57 -13.11 0.59
CA VAL A 231 14.71 -11.96 1.51
C VAL A 231 16.11 -11.36 1.43
N GLY A 232 17.17 -12.16 1.26
CA GLY A 232 18.53 -11.66 1.02
C GLY A 232 18.66 -10.81 -0.26
N LEU A 233 18.03 -11.23 -1.36
CA LEU A 233 17.96 -10.46 -2.60
C LEU A 233 17.23 -9.11 -2.39
N PHE A 234 16.07 -9.11 -1.72
CA PHE A 234 15.35 -7.88 -1.41
C PHE A 234 16.11 -6.95 -0.45
N ALA A 235 16.79 -7.50 0.56
CA ALA A 235 17.56 -6.71 1.52
C ALA A 235 18.71 -5.97 0.82
N ILE A 236 19.52 -6.68 0.03
CA ILE A 236 20.66 -6.07 -0.67
C ILE A 236 20.17 -5.13 -1.79
N GLY A 237 19.09 -5.48 -2.49
CA GLY A 237 18.42 -4.59 -3.45
C GLY A 237 17.88 -3.30 -2.80
N SER A 238 17.41 -3.36 -1.56
CA SER A 238 16.99 -2.18 -0.78
C SER A 238 18.19 -1.33 -0.37
N ILE A 239 19.31 -1.96 0.02
CA ILE A 239 20.55 -1.24 0.34
C ILE A 239 21.10 -0.53 -0.90
N THR A 240 21.13 -1.15 -2.09
CA THR A 240 21.53 -0.45 -3.33
C THR A 240 20.68 0.80 -3.57
N LEU A 241 19.36 0.71 -3.45
CA LEU A 241 18.47 1.86 -3.62
C LEU A 241 18.75 2.99 -2.61
N ILE A 242 19.03 2.65 -1.35
CA ILE A 242 19.43 3.64 -0.34
C ILE A 242 20.75 4.34 -0.75
N THR A 243 21.75 3.59 -1.23
CA THR A 243 23.02 4.20 -1.67
C THR A 243 22.85 5.12 -2.89
N SER A 244 21.99 4.75 -3.85
CA SER A 244 21.65 5.60 -5.00
C SER A 244 21.00 6.92 -4.56
N ILE A 245 20.09 6.87 -3.57
CA ILE A 245 19.41 8.05 -3.01
C ILE A 245 20.39 8.95 -2.23
N VAL A 246 21.23 8.38 -1.35
CA VAL A 246 22.24 9.14 -0.59
C VAL A 246 23.20 9.85 -1.54
N ARG A 247 23.69 9.15 -2.56
CA ARG A 247 24.55 9.72 -3.61
C ARG A 247 23.85 10.88 -4.35
N LEU A 248 22.57 10.74 -4.73
CA LEU A 248 21.82 11.82 -5.37
C LEU A 248 21.72 13.06 -4.46
N VAL A 249 21.47 12.88 -3.17
CA VAL A 249 21.36 13.98 -2.19
C VAL A 249 22.71 14.70 -1.99
N LEU A 250 23.83 13.96 -1.91
CA LEU A 250 25.16 14.54 -1.76
C LEU A 250 25.69 15.20 -3.04
N LEU A 251 25.30 14.67 -4.21
CA LEU A 251 25.72 15.17 -5.52
C LEU A 251 25.12 16.56 -5.84
N LEU A 252 23.88 16.82 -5.44
CA LEU A 252 23.17 18.07 -5.69
C LEU A 252 23.91 19.33 -5.19
N PRO A 253 24.31 19.46 -3.91
CA PRO A 253 25.09 20.61 -3.44
C PRO A 253 26.52 20.59 -3.98
N SER A 254 27.16 19.41 -4.08
CA SER A 254 28.55 19.26 -4.51
C SER A 254 28.83 19.79 -5.91
N LEU A 255 27.84 19.72 -6.81
CA LEU A 255 27.92 20.28 -8.16
C LEU A 255 27.75 21.80 -8.23
N SER A 256 27.17 22.42 -7.20
CA SER A 256 27.00 23.87 -7.09
C SER A 256 28.09 24.56 -6.29
N ASN A 257 28.90 23.81 -5.54
CA ASN A 257 30.03 24.33 -4.79
C ASN A 257 31.18 24.74 -5.75
N PRO A 258 31.89 25.86 -5.51
CA PRO A 258 33.06 26.23 -6.29
C PRO A 258 34.26 25.29 -6.01
N ASP A 259 34.29 24.67 -4.82
CA ASP A 259 35.32 23.72 -4.41
C ASP A 259 34.90 22.28 -4.71
N GLN A 260 35.03 21.90 -5.97
CA GLN A 260 34.56 20.59 -6.45
C GLN A 260 35.50 19.44 -6.05
N SER A 261 36.82 19.65 -5.93
CA SER A 261 37.78 18.59 -5.56
C SER A 261 37.68 18.16 -4.09
N TRP A 262 37.21 19.07 -3.21
CA TRP A 262 36.79 18.73 -1.85
C TRP A 262 35.41 18.09 -1.83
N SER A 263 34.38 18.78 -2.35
CA SER A 263 32.98 18.36 -2.22
C SER A 263 32.68 17.02 -2.89
N LEU A 264 33.25 16.76 -4.06
CA LEU A 264 32.99 15.54 -4.83
C LEU A 264 33.67 14.31 -4.21
N ALA A 265 34.65 14.48 -3.31
CA ALA A 265 35.43 13.39 -2.75
C ALA A 265 34.56 12.42 -1.92
N GLU A 266 33.58 12.89 -1.16
CA GLU A 266 32.63 11.99 -0.47
C GLU A 266 31.73 11.28 -1.48
N GLY A 267 31.20 12.01 -2.46
CA GLY A 267 30.35 11.45 -3.53
C GLY A 267 31.05 10.33 -4.31
N CYS A 268 32.36 10.43 -4.53
CA CYS A 268 33.16 9.38 -5.17
C CYS A 268 33.29 8.10 -4.34
N LEU A 269 33.19 8.15 -3.01
CA LEU A 269 33.12 6.93 -2.18
C LEU A 269 31.82 6.18 -2.46
N TRP A 270 30.69 6.89 -2.41
CA TRP A 270 29.36 6.33 -2.67
C TRP A 270 29.21 5.72 -4.08
N VAL A 271 29.90 6.29 -5.08
CA VAL A 271 30.00 5.74 -6.44
C VAL A 271 30.60 4.33 -6.48
N ILE A 272 31.59 4.04 -5.63
CA ILE A 272 32.19 2.70 -5.55
C ILE A 272 31.34 1.74 -4.70
N ILE A 273 30.79 2.22 -3.58
CA ILE A 273 29.90 1.46 -2.70
C ILE A 273 28.70 0.90 -3.51
N GLU A 274 28.02 1.77 -4.26
CA GLU A 274 26.92 1.39 -5.14
C GLU A 274 27.34 0.37 -6.22
N ALA A 275 28.50 0.57 -6.86
CA ALA A 275 29.00 -0.34 -7.90
C ALA A 275 29.32 -1.74 -7.36
N ASN A 276 29.98 -1.82 -6.19
CA ASN A 276 30.27 -3.09 -5.50
C ASN A 276 28.98 -3.78 -5.04
N LEU A 277 28.01 -3.03 -4.50
CA LEU A 277 26.71 -3.55 -4.08
C LEU A 277 25.87 -4.06 -5.26
N LEU A 278 25.90 -3.41 -6.43
CA LEU A 278 25.21 -3.88 -7.63
C LEU A 278 25.81 -5.20 -8.17
N ILE A 279 27.14 -5.36 -8.10
CA ILE A 279 27.82 -6.63 -8.44
C ILE A 279 27.47 -7.72 -7.42
N MET A 280 27.46 -7.41 -6.11
CA MET A 280 26.99 -8.34 -5.09
C MET A 280 25.54 -8.77 -5.36
N CYS A 281 24.64 -7.82 -5.59
CA CYS A 281 23.22 -8.06 -5.88
C CYS A 281 23.03 -8.97 -7.10
N GLY A 282 23.72 -8.68 -8.21
CA GLY A 282 23.70 -9.50 -9.43
C GLY A 282 24.24 -10.93 -9.24
N SER A 283 25.03 -11.19 -8.19
CA SER A 283 25.56 -12.53 -7.89
C SER A 283 24.68 -13.37 -6.96
N LEU A 284 23.77 -12.76 -6.19
CA LEU A 284 22.94 -13.43 -5.18
C LEU A 284 22.10 -14.62 -5.70
N PRO A 285 21.55 -14.64 -6.93
CA PRO A 285 20.77 -15.76 -7.42
C PRO A 285 21.49 -17.12 -7.37
N THR A 286 22.82 -17.14 -7.54
CA THR A 286 23.62 -18.37 -7.52
C THR A 286 24.03 -18.79 -6.11
N LEU A 287 24.04 -17.87 -5.13
CA LEU A 287 24.53 -18.11 -3.77
C LEU A 287 23.77 -19.24 -3.05
N ARG A 288 22.47 -19.39 -3.30
CA ARG A 288 21.67 -20.52 -2.78
C ARG A 288 22.20 -21.88 -3.28
N VAL A 289 22.65 -21.94 -4.53
CA VAL A 289 23.17 -23.15 -5.18
C VAL A 289 24.58 -23.45 -4.67
N PHE A 290 25.42 -22.42 -4.53
CA PHE A 290 26.74 -22.52 -3.90
C PHE A 290 26.65 -23.09 -2.47
N LEU A 291 25.84 -22.47 -1.61
CA LEU A 291 25.74 -22.85 -0.20
C LEU A 291 25.17 -24.28 -0.01
N LYS A 292 24.21 -24.72 -0.84
CA LYS A 292 23.68 -26.10 -0.82
C LYS A 292 24.79 -27.14 -1.03
N ASN A 293 25.71 -26.87 -1.96
CA ASN A 293 26.70 -27.86 -2.41
C ASN A 293 28.04 -27.77 -1.66
N VAL A 294 28.51 -26.55 -1.36
CA VAL A 294 29.82 -26.32 -0.72
C VAL A 294 29.72 -26.26 0.81
N ALA A 295 28.60 -25.80 1.36
CA ALA A 295 28.41 -25.60 2.79
C ALA A 295 27.07 -26.16 3.34
N PRO A 296 26.67 -27.42 3.04
CA PRO A 296 25.35 -27.96 3.41
C PRO A 296 25.05 -27.90 4.92
N ARG A 297 26.08 -27.93 5.78
CA ARG A 297 25.93 -27.75 7.24
C ARG A 297 25.39 -26.38 7.63
N VAL A 298 25.66 -25.33 6.85
CA VAL A 298 25.16 -23.96 7.08
C VAL A 298 23.66 -23.85 6.76
N LEU A 299 23.15 -24.68 5.85
CA LEU A 299 21.71 -24.77 5.54
C LEU A 299 20.92 -25.69 6.48
N GLY A 300 21.58 -26.29 7.48
CA GLY A 300 20.92 -26.98 8.59
C GLY A 300 20.37 -28.38 8.26
N ASP A 301 20.84 -29.03 7.20
CA ASP A 301 20.50 -30.44 6.95
C ASP A 301 21.30 -31.36 7.88
N LYS A 302 20.69 -31.69 9.02
CA LYS A 302 21.08 -32.82 9.87
C LYS A 302 20.83 -34.12 9.10
N SER A 303 21.85 -34.60 8.39
CA SER A 303 21.82 -35.90 7.73
C SER A 303 21.63 -37.02 8.76
N THR A 304 20.41 -37.58 8.86
CA THR A 304 20.11 -38.74 9.70
C THR A 304 20.85 -39.96 9.17
N ARG A 305 22.08 -40.16 9.65
CA ARG A 305 22.95 -41.29 9.30
C ARG A 305 22.36 -42.57 9.91
N LYS A 306 21.43 -43.21 9.19
CA LYS A 306 20.86 -44.49 9.59
C LYS A 306 21.99 -45.54 9.59
N GLY A 307 22.17 -46.22 10.71
CA GLY A 307 23.15 -47.30 10.83
C GLY A 307 22.79 -48.50 9.96
N SER A 308 23.80 -49.24 9.53
CA SER A 308 23.68 -50.51 8.82
C SER A 308 23.63 -51.66 9.83
N GLU A 309 22.49 -52.36 9.89
CA GLU A 309 22.40 -53.71 10.45
C GLU A 309 21.62 -54.58 9.47
N GLU A 310 22.22 -55.71 9.10
CA GLU A 310 21.57 -56.78 8.35
C GLU A 310 21.10 -57.86 9.33
N GLN A 311 19.85 -58.32 9.23
CA GLN A 311 19.61 -59.76 9.09
C GLN A 311 18.18 -60.14 8.68
N SER A 312 18.12 -61.15 7.81
CA SER A 312 17.10 -62.18 7.71
C SER A 312 15.59 -61.82 7.68
N GLY A 313 15.09 -61.61 6.47
CA GLY A 313 14.20 -62.63 5.88
C GLY A 313 12.81 -62.85 6.49
N SER A 314 11.81 -62.19 5.90
CA SER A 314 10.47 -62.76 5.76
C SER A 314 9.89 -62.32 4.41
N ALA A 315 9.35 -63.27 3.64
CA ALA A 315 8.77 -62.99 2.33
C ALA A 315 7.35 -62.42 2.49
N ASN A 316 7.06 -61.31 1.82
CA ASN A 316 5.71 -60.75 1.79
C ASN A 316 5.39 -60.09 0.44
N PHE A 317 4.11 -60.08 0.10
CA PHE A 317 3.58 -59.61 -1.19
C PHE A 317 4.01 -58.17 -1.54
N GLY A 318 4.24 -57.93 -2.84
CA GLY A 318 4.54 -56.60 -3.39
C GLY A 318 3.33 -55.65 -3.39
N LEU A 319 2.92 -55.20 -2.20
CA LEU A 319 1.81 -54.26 -2.04
C LEU A 319 2.20 -52.85 -2.52
N HIS A 320 1.76 -52.48 -3.73
CA HIS A 320 2.12 -51.21 -4.35
C HIS A 320 1.30 -50.05 -3.76
N THR A 321 1.81 -49.39 -2.72
CA THR A 321 1.13 -48.27 -2.05
C THR A 321 1.08 -47.01 -2.93
N PHE A 322 -0.12 -46.66 -3.41
CA PHE A 322 -0.39 -45.37 -4.02
C PHE A 322 -0.20 -44.24 -2.99
N GLY A 323 0.93 -43.55 -3.07
CA GLY A 323 1.35 -42.51 -2.12
C GLY A 323 2.84 -42.18 -2.20
N GLY A 324 3.68 -43.12 -2.64
CA GLY A 324 5.09 -42.86 -2.96
C GLY A 324 5.24 -41.91 -4.15
N SER A 325 5.76 -40.71 -3.92
CA SER A 325 5.71 -39.61 -4.89
C SER A 325 6.85 -39.63 -5.93
N ASN A 326 6.68 -40.41 -6.99
CA ASN A 326 7.38 -40.18 -8.28
C ASN A 326 6.65 -39.12 -9.14
N GLY A 327 6.22 -38.02 -8.50
CA GLY A 327 5.74 -36.81 -9.18
C GLY A 327 6.91 -35.86 -9.50
N PRO A 328 6.85 -35.07 -10.58
CA PRO A 328 7.97 -34.22 -11.00
C PRO A 328 8.31 -33.13 -9.97
N ARG A 329 9.61 -32.90 -9.75
CA ARG A 329 10.12 -31.90 -8.79
C ARG A 329 9.65 -30.48 -9.17
N ARG A 330 9.32 -29.69 -8.13
CA ARG A 330 8.66 -28.38 -8.23
C ARG A 330 9.44 -27.37 -9.10
N LYS A 331 8.73 -26.65 -9.97
CA LYS A 331 9.26 -25.77 -11.04
C LYS A 331 10.30 -24.73 -10.62
N PHE A 332 10.32 -24.32 -9.34
CA PHE A 332 11.31 -23.38 -8.81
C PHE A 332 12.65 -24.02 -8.43
N ASP A 333 12.66 -25.31 -8.06
CA ASP A 333 13.90 -26.06 -7.89
C ASP A 333 14.33 -26.69 -9.23
N THR A 334 13.39 -27.13 -10.08
CA THR A 334 13.73 -27.60 -11.44
C THR A 334 14.26 -26.51 -12.37
N LEU A 335 14.07 -25.21 -12.14
CA LEU A 335 14.78 -24.19 -12.95
C LEU A 335 16.29 -24.10 -12.63
N VAL A 336 16.72 -24.58 -11.45
CA VAL A 336 18.14 -24.74 -11.08
C VAL A 336 18.64 -26.14 -11.46
N GLU A 337 17.77 -27.15 -11.45
CA GLU A 337 18.13 -28.56 -11.67
C GLU A 337 18.07 -28.98 -13.16
N LEU A 338 17.17 -28.41 -13.98
CA LEU A 338 17.07 -28.68 -15.44
C LEU A 338 18.28 -28.16 -16.24
N GLU A 339 19.04 -27.21 -15.70
CA GLU A 339 20.27 -26.72 -16.33
C GLU A 339 21.40 -27.78 -16.28
N HIS A 340 21.24 -28.82 -15.46
CA HIS A 340 22.17 -29.95 -15.32
C HIS A 340 21.94 -31.08 -16.35
N ASP A 341 20.67 -31.40 -16.65
CA ASP A 341 20.31 -32.66 -17.33
C ASP A 341 20.03 -32.54 -18.85
N THR A 342 19.97 -31.34 -19.43
CA THR A 342 19.29 -31.11 -20.73
C THR A 342 20.18 -31.08 -21.99
N HIS A 343 21.43 -31.54 -21.93
CA HIS A 343 22.35 -31.50 -23.09
C HIS A 343 23.14 -32.80 -23.37
N PHE A 344 22.45 -33.96 -23.38
CA PHE A 344 23.01 -35.19 -23.97
C PHE A 344 22.07 -35.93 -24.95
N ASN A 345 21.47 -35.20 -25.90
CA ASN A 345 21.36 -35.71 -27.28
C ASN A 345 21.02 -34.62 -28.32
N ARG A 346 21.40 -34.88 -29.57
CA ARG A 346 20.92 -34.16 -30.76
C ARG A 346 19.71 -34.90 -31.36
N VAL A 347 18.88 -34.20 -32.14
CA VAL A 347 18.71 -34.47 -33.59
C VAL A 347 17.85 -33.35 -34.23
N SER A 348 18.06 -33.12 -35.52
CA SER A 348 17.34 -32.15 -36.36
C SER A 348 16.07 -32.76 -36.95
N LEU A 349 15.04 -31.95 -37.23
CA LEU A 349 14.29 -32.01 -38.50
C LEU A 349 13.52 -30.70 -38.78
N ARG A 350 13.06 -30.51 -40.02
CA ARG A 350 12.35 -29.32 -40.53
C ARG A 350 10.84 -29.61 -40.74
N PRO A 351 9.99 -28.59 -40.99
CA PRO A 351 8.53 -28.73 -40.87
C PRO A 351 7.78 -29.00 -42.19
N GLU A 352 6.69 -29.75 -42.08
CA GLU A 352 5.44 -29.69 -42.84
C GLU A 352 4.30 -29.96 -41.83
N GLY A 353 3.01 -29.67 -42.07
CA GLY A 353 2.32 -29.04 -43.20
C GLY A 353 0.87 -28.71 -42.79
N MET A 354 0.14 -27.92 -43.58
CA MET A 354 -1.24 -27.50 -43.27
C MET A 354 -2.28 -28.45 -43.89
N VAL A 355 -3.18 -29.02 -43.08
CA VAL A 355 -4.47 -29.56 -43.54
C VAL A 355 -5.57 -29.18 -42.56
N GLN A 356 -6.73 -28.80 -43.10
CA GLN A 356 -7.94 -28.41 -42.37
C GLN A 356 -9.08 -29.37 -42.75
N SER A 357 -9.79 -29.93 -41.77
CA SER A 357 -11.03 -30.69 -42.00
C SER A 357 -11.90 -30.71 -40.75
N SER A 358 -13.20 -30.54 -40.93
CA SER A 358 -14.23 -30.75 -39.93
C SER A 358 -14.78 -32.18 -40.02
N LEU A 359 -15.34 -32.70 -38.93
CA LEU A 359 -16.53 -33.55 -39.00
C LEU A 359 -17.29 -33.60 -37.66
N HIS A 360 -18.49 -34.18 -37.71
CA HIS A 360 -19.46 -34.36 -36.64
C HIS A 360 -18.91 -34.93 -35.32
N MET A 361 -19.52 -34.50 -34.21
CA MET A 361 -19.50 -35.24 -32.94
C MET A 361 -20.79 -36.07 -32.85
N SER A 362 -20.66 -37.37 -32.57
CA SER A 362 -21.77 -38.31 -32.39
C SER A 362 -21.81 -38.81 -30.93
N THR A 363 -22.98 -38.84 -30.32
CA THR A 363 -23.17 -39.20 -28.90
C THR A 363 -22.81 -40.66 -28.62
N MET A 364 -22.18 -40.90 -27.46
CA MET A 364 -21.66 -42.20 -27.03
C MET A 364 -22.32 -42.61 -25.71
N ARG A 365 -22.63 -43.89 -25.53
CA ARG A 365 -23.05 -44.48 -24.24
C ARG A 365 -22.02 -45.50 -23.77
N ILE A 366 -22.01 -45.76 -22.46
CA ILE A 366 -21.11 -46.70 -21.78
C ILE A 366 -21.96 -47.52 -20.82
N GLU A 367 -21.79 -48.83 -20.85
CA GLU A 367 -22.28 -49.77 -19.82
C GLU A 367 -21.09 -50.59 -19.31
N ILE A 368 -21.26 -51.21 -18.14
CA ILE A 368 -20.19 -51.92 -17.40
C ILE A 368 -20.73 -53.31 -17.08
N ASP A 369 -19.95 -54.35 -17.37
CA ASP A 369 -20.31 -55.73 -17.03
C ASP A 369 -20.23 -55.98 -15.52
N SER A 370 -21.03 -56.94 -15.06
CA SER A 370 -21.29 -57.33 -13.67
C SER A 370 -20.08 -57.68 -12.81
N GLU A 371 -18.92 -58.02 -13.42
CA GLU A 371 -17.65 -58.25 -12.70
C GLU A 371 -16.60 -57.13 -12.89
N GLY A 372 -16.93 -56.05 -13.59
CA GLY A 372 -16.35 -54.71 -13.39
C GLY A 372 -15.04 -54.33 -14.09
N ASP A 373 -14.30 -55.26 -14.70
CA ASP A 373 -12.90 -55.04 -15.13
C ASP A 373 -12.66 -54.91 -16.65
N THR A 374 -13.69 -54.76 -17.50
CA THR A 374 -13.51 -54.49 -18.95
C THR A 374 -14.62 -53.62 -19.56
N LEU A 375 -14.24 -52.68 -20.43
CA LEU A 375 -15.15 -51.84 -21.23
C LEU A 375 -15.27 -52.39 -22.66
N ILE A 376 -16.49 -52.68 -23.11
CA ILE A 376 -16.80 -53.06 -24.50
C ILE A 376 -17.57 -51.91 -25.17
N ILE A 377 -17.13 -51.51 -26.36
CA ILE A 377 -17.75 -50.42 -27.14
C ILE A 377 -18.33 -51.02 -28.42
N LEU A 378 -19.64 -50.91 -28.61
CA LEU A 378 -20.34 -51.30 -29.84
C LEU A 378 -21.14 -50.10 -30.40
N PRO A 379 -21.12 -49.85 -31.73
CA PRO A 379 -21.89 -48.79 -32.34
C PRO A 379 -23.35 -49.22 -32.56
N VAL A 380 -24.30 -48.30 -32.33
CA VAL A 380 -25.73 -48.50 -32.58
C VAL A 380 -26.19 -47.49 -33.63
N GLN A 381 -26.98 -47.95 -34.63
CA GLN A 381 -27.56 -47.09 -35.66
C GLN A 381 -28.82 -46.37 -35.15
N PRO A 382 -29.10 -45.13 -35.59
CA PRO A 382 -30.29 -44.40 -35.17
C PRO A 382 -31.55 -44.89 -35.87
N ALA A 383 -32.61 -45.11 -35.09
CA ALA A 383 -33.99 -45.09 -35.56
C ALA A 383 -34.64 -43.73 -35.20
N SER A 384 -35.69 -43.34 -35.92
CA SER A 384 -36.27 -41.99 -35.91
C SER A 384 -37.66 -41.95 -35.22
N PRO A 385 -38.45 -40.85 -35.23
CA PRO A 385 -38.67 -40.12 -33.97
C PRO A 385 -40.15 -39.82 -33.60
N GLU A 386 -40.44 -39.78 -32.30
CA GLU A 386 -41.66 -39.25 -31.65
C GLU A 386 -41.32 -39.07 -30.14
N SER A 387 -41.89 -38.14 -29.36
CA SER A 387 -42.73 -36.96 -29.62
C SER A 387 -42.50 -35.89 -28.53
N GLU A 388 -43.01 -34.67 -28.70
CA GLU A 388 -42.86 -33.56 -27.73
C GLU A 388 -43.76 -33.73 -26.48
N THR A 389 -43.26 -33.39 -25.27
CA THR A 389 -43.94 -32.53 -24.26
C THR A 389 -43.09 -32.18 -23.03
N GLU A 390 -43.45 -31.03 -22.42
CA GLU A 390 -43.21 -30.55 -21.03
C GLU A 390 -41.78 -30.24 -20.51
N ASP A 391 -41.58 -28.98 -20.12
CA ASP A 391 -40.42 -28.46 -19.38
C ASP A 391 -40.38 -29.01 -17.94
N SER A 392 -39.79 -30.19 -17.78
CA SER A 392 -39.33 -30.66 -16.47
C SER A 392 -38.06 -29.90 -16.03
N PRO A 393 -37.89 -29.58 -14.73
CA PRO A 393 -36.67 -28.94 -14.25
C PRO A 393 -35.48 -29.87 -14.50
N THR A 394 -34.42 -29.35 -15.13
CA THR A 394 -33.29 -30.16 -15.62
C THR A 394 -32.44 -30.72 -14.47
N GLU A 395 -32.80 -31.91 -13.98
CA GLU A 395 -32.08 -32.62 -12.92
C GLU A 395 -30.65 -32.97 -13.38
N LYS A 396 -29.64 -32.43 -12.68
CA LYS A 396 -28.21 -32.63 -13.00
C LYS A 396 -27.58 -33.65 -12.05
N HIS A 397 -27.37 -34.86 -12.57
CA HIS A 397 -26.76 -35.96 -11.82
C HIS A 397 -25.22 -35.90 -11.89
N PHE A 398 -24.56 -35.93 -10.72
CA PHE A 398 -23.10 -35.88 -10.60
C PHE A 398 -22.54 -37.18 -10.02
N LEU A 399 -22.06 -38.09 -10.89
CA LEU A 399 -21.44 -39.34 -10.44
C LEU A 399 -20.11 -39.06 -9.73
N CYS A 400 -20.05 -39.38 -8.43
CA CYS A 400 -18.98 -39.02 -7.52
C CYS A 400 -18.48 -40.24 -6.72
N SER A 401 -17.21 -40.21 -6.28
CA SER A 401 -16.65 -41.30 -5.49
C SER A 401 -16.96 -41.12 -4.01
N LYS A 402 -17.81 -42.00 -3.44
CA LYS A 402 -18.17 -42.01 -2.01
C LYS A 402 -16.94 -41.89 -1.10
N LYS A 403 -15.86 -42.65 -1.36
CA LYS A 403 -14.62 -42.62 -0.54
C LYS A 403 -13.96 -41.24 -0.50
N HIS A 404 -13.81 -40.58 -1.66
CA HIS A 404 -13.27 -39.22 -1.71
C HIS A 404 -14.21 -38.19 -1.06
N LEU A 405 -15.52 -38.35 -1.27
CA LEU A 405 -16.53 -37.44 -0.73
C LEU A 405 -16.56 -37.51 0.81
N THR A 406 -16.61 -38.71 1.40
CA THR A 406 -16.56 -38.89 2.86
C THR A 406 -15.21 -38.52 3.49
N LEU A 407 -14.13 -38.47 2.71
CA LEU A 407 -12.81 -38.04 3.20
C LEU A 407 -12.69 -36.50 3.28
N ALA A 408 -13.34 -35.78 2.36
CA ALA A 408 -13.19 -34.34 2.18
C ALA A 408 -14.37 -33.49 2.72
N CYS A 409 -15.55 -34.08 2.86
CA CYS A 409 -16.80 -33.40 3.25
C CYS A 409 -17.34 -34.06 4.54
N ARG A 410 -17.36 -33.33 5.66
CA ARG A 410 -17.81 -33.90 6.95
C ARG A 410 -19.32 -34.19 6.93
N ARG A 411 -20.12 -33.41 6.20
CA ARG A 411 -21.57 -33.67 6.04
C ARG A 411 -21.81 -35.03 5.37
N ALA A 412 -21.05 -35.35 4.32
CA ALA A 412 -21.08 -36.65 3.65
C ALA A 412 -20.61 -37.79 4.57
N ALA A 413 -19.53 -37.56 5.33
CA ALA A 413 -19.03 -38.55 6.29
C ALA A 413 -20.11 -38.94 7.32
N LYS A 414 -20.81 -37.94 7.90
CA LYS A 414 -21.94 -38.14 8.83
C LYS A 414 -23.09 -38.88 8.16
N LEU A 415 -23.54 -38.41 6.99
CA LEU A 415 -24.66 -38.99 6.24
C LEU A 415 -24.40 -40.47 5.95
N PHE A 416 -23.31 -40.78 5.24
CA PHE A 416 -23.01 -42.13 4.78
C PHE A 416 -22.51 -43.09 5.88
N SER A 417 -22.37 -42.64 7.13
CA SER A 417 -22.14 -43.49 8.31
C SER A 417 -23.40 -43.81 9.12
N SER A 418 -24.56 -43.28 8.73
CA SER A 418 -25.82 -43.34 9.48
C SER A 418 -26.91 -44.12 8.74
N GLN A 419 -28.09 -44.26 9.35
CA GLN A 419 -29.20 -45.11 8.85
C GLN A 419 -30.22 -44.35 7.98
N PHE A 420 -29.86 -43.19 7.41
CA PHE A 420 -30.74 -42.45 6.51
C PHE A 420 -30.92 -43.14 5.15
N LYS A 421 -31.99 -42.79 4.41
CA LYS A 421 -32.31 -43.45 3.13
C LYS A 421 -31.23 -43.20 2.08
N GLU A 422 -30.64 -42.01 2.07
CA GLU A 422 -29.54 -41.58 1.20
C GLU A 422 -28.24 -42.36 1.51
N ALA A 423 -28.17 -43.02 2.68
CA ALA A 423 -27.08 -43.90 3.07
C ALA A 423 -27.36 -45.40 2.79
N SER A 424 -28.52 -45.75 2.24
CA SER A 424 -28.77 -47.06 1.62
C SER A 424 -28.46 -47.02 0.12
N VAL A 425 -28.34 -48.21 -0.49
CA VAL A 425 -28.07 -48.37 -1.92
C VAL A 425 -29.42 -48.56 -2.62
N GLU A 426 -29.69 -47.79 -3.68
CA GLU A 426 -30.91 -47.96 -4.48
C GLU A 426 -30.74 -49.08 -5.52
N SER A 427 -31.79 -49.38 -6.30
CA SER A 427 -31.87 -50.55 -7.18
C SER A 427 -30.87 -50.56 -8.35
N ASP A 428 -30.16 -49.45 -8.59
CA ASP A 428 -29.11 -49.31 -9.59
C ASP A 428 -27.70 -49.61 -9.04
N GLY A 429 -27.58 -49.96 -7.75
CA GLY A 429 -26.30 -50.22 -7.09
C GLY A 429 -25.57 -48.94 -6.62
N LEU A 430 -26.19 -47.76 -6.72
CA LEU A 430 -25.59 -46.49 -6.34
C LEU A 430 -26.22 -45.89 -5.06
N TYR A 431 -25.54 -44.89 -4.51
CA TYR A 431 -26.06 -44.04 -3.43
C TYR A 431 -26.61 -42.74 -4.02
N HIS A 432 -27.88 -42.46 -3.80
CA HIS A 432 -28.53 -41.22 -4.27
C HIS A 432 -28.63 -40.22 -3.12
N TRP A 433 -27.94 -39.09 -3.26
CA TRP A 433 -28.06 -37.94 -2.36
C TRP A 433 -28.59 -36.75 -3.16
N LYS A 434 -29.87 -36.44 -2.98
CA LYS A 434 -30.52 -35.32 -3.66
C LYS A 434 -30.31 -34.01 -2.89
N PHE A 435 -30.08 -32.94 -3.64
CA PHE A 435 -30.09 -31.57 -3.15
C PHE A 435 -31.23 -30.85 -3.86
N GLU A 436 -32.05 -30.12 -3.11
CA GLU A 436 -33.02 -29.19 -3.69
C GLU A 436 -32.28 -28.00 -4.33
N GLY A 437 -32.99 -27.14 -5.07
CA GLY A 437 -32.44 -26.06 -5.93
C GLY A 437 -31.68 -24.92 -5.24
N ILE A 438 -31.18 -25.16 -4.01
CA ILE A 438 -30.39 -24.27 -3.15
C ILE A 438 -29.01 -23.97 -3.76
N PHE A 439 -28.44 -24.92 -4.51
CA PHE A 439 -27.08 -24.84 -5.03
C PHE A 439 -27.01 -24.48 -6.51
N ASN A 440 -26.11 -23.56 -6.83
CA ASN A 440 -25.69 -23.33 -8.20
C ASN A 440 -24.84 -24.50 -8.71
N ASP A 441 -25.20 -25.00 -9.89
CA ASP A 441 -24.64 -26.17 -10.54
C ASP A 441 -23.16 -26.02 -10.94
N GLU A 442 -22.76 -24.86 -11.48
CA GLU A 442 -21.35 -24.56 -11.80
C GLU A 442 -20.48 -24.58 -10.53
N ALA A 443 -20.95 -23.93 -9.45
CA ALA A 443 -20.27 -23.94 -8.15
C ALA A 443 -20.14 -25.35 -7.57
N PHE A 444 -21.21 -26.15 -7.63
CA PHE A 444 -21.25 -27.52 -7.11
C PHE A 444 -20.30 -28.45 -7.88
N GLU A 445 -20.29 -28.36 -9.22
CA GLU A 445 -19.36 -29.13 -10.05
C GLU A 445 -17.89 -28.75 -9.75
N LEU A 446 -17.59 -27.48 -9.49
CA LEU A 446 -16.25 -27.03 -9.10
C LEU A 446 -15.81 -27.60 -7.74
N VAL A 447 -16.69 -27.63 -6.73
CA VAL A 447 -16.40 -28.25 -5.43
C VAL A 447 -16.17 -29.76 -5.57
N LEU A 448 -17.00 -30.47 -6.34
CA LEU A 448 -16.79 -31.90 -6.62
C LEU A 448 -15.50 -32.17 -7.42
N LYS A 449 -15.14 -31.31 -8.39
CA LYS A 449 -13.85 -31.38 -9.10
C LYS A 449 -12.66 -31.24 -8.15
N ILE A 450 -12.74 -30.36 -7.15
CA ILE A 450 -11.72 -30.19 -6.11
C ILE A 450 -11.62 -31.45 -5.25
N ILE A 451 -12.74 -31.91 -4.68
CA ILE A 451 -12.83 -33.10 -3.82
C ILE A 451 -12.30 -34.38 -4.52
N HIS A 452 -12.42 -34.46 -5.85
CA HIS A 452 -11.92 -35.58 -6.65
C HIS A 452 -10.56 -35.33 -7.33
N GLY A 453 -9.84 -34.27 -6.95
CA GLY A 453 -8.50 -33.98 -7.47
C GLY A 453 -8.44 -33.64 -8.97
N LYS A 454 -9.58 -33.37 -9.62
CA LYS A 454 -9.70 -33.02 -11.06
C LYS A 454 -9.29 -31.57 -11.33
N THR A 455 -8.13 -31.18 -10.82
CA THR A 455 -7.70 -29.78 -10.64
C THR A 455 -7.38 -29.02 -11.93
N ARG A 456 -7.12 -29.73 -13.04
CA ARG A 456 -6.72 -29.16 -14.34
C ARG A 456 -7.75 -28.17 -14.91
N ASN A 457 -9.03 -28.35 -14.61
CA ASN A 457 -10.14 -27.58 -15.18
C ASN A 457 -10.75 -26.58 -14.17
N ILE A 458 -10.06 -26.30 -13.05
CA ILE A 458 -10.50 -25.30 -12.08
C ILE A 458 -10.06 -23.90 -12.57
N PRO A 459 -10.96 -22.90 -12.61
CA PRO A 459 -10.61 -21.53 -12.99
C PRO A 459 -9.63 -20.90 -11.99
N ARG A 460 -8.63 -20.16 -12.49
CA ARG A 460 -7.65 -19.46 -11.63
C ARG A 460 -8.19 -18.19 -10.95
N SER A 461 -9.32 -17.70 -11.43
CA SER A 461 -10.00 -16.49 -10.97
C SER A 461 -11.50 -16.70 -11.12
N VAL A 462 -12.27 -16.39 -10.08
CA VAL A 462 -13.72 -16.65 -10.00
C VAL A 462 -14.44 -15.33 -9.74
N LYS A 463 -15.57 -15.11 -10.43
CA LYS A 463 -16.46 -13.93 -10.23
C LYS A 463 -17.09 -13.96 -8.84
N LEU A 464 -17.44 -12.81 -8.28
CA LEU A 464 -17.94 -12.72 -6.90
C LEU A 464 -19.18 -13.58 -6.65
N ASP A 465 -20.14 -13.61 -7.57
CA ASP A 465 -21.35 -14.44 -7.45
C ASP A 465 -21.00 -15.93 -7.38
N LEU A 466 -20.14 -16.41 -8.28
CA LEU A 466 -19.69 -17.80 -8.30
C LEU A 466 -18.82 -18.14 -7.07
N LEU A 467 -18.02 -17.18 -6.57
CA LEU A 467 -17.21 -17.36 -5.36
C LEU A 467 -18.09 -17.45 -4.10
N ALA A 468 -19.16 -16.65 -4.01
CA ALA A 468 -20.14 -16.72 -2.94
C ALA A 468 -20.96 -18.02 -3.01
N ASN A 469 -21.36 -18.47 -4.21
CA ASN A 469 -22.02 -19.75 -4.40
C ASN A 469 -21.12 -20.93 -3.97
N ILE A 470 -19.81 -20.88 -4.28
CA ILE A 470 -18.86 -21.89 -3.80
C ILE A 470 -18.71 -21.80 -2.28
N ALA A 471 -18.68 -20.61 -1.69
CA ALA A 471 -18.64 -20.46 -0.22
C ALA A 471 -19.87 -21.09 0.46
N THR A 472 -21.09 -20.79 -0.02
CA THR A 472 -22.34 -21.43 0.44
C THR A 472 -22.27 -22.95 0.43
N ILE A 473 -21.73 -23.54 -0.65
CA ILE A 473 -21.61 -25.00 -0.80
C ILE A 473 -20.52 -25.58 0.12
N VAL A 474 -19.42 -24.86 0.32
CA VAL A 474 -18.30 -25.33 1.15
C VAL A 474 -18.64 -25.30 2.65
N ASP A 475 -19.40 -24.29 3.08
CA ASP A 475 -19.92 -24.13 4.44
C ASP A 475 -20.93 -25.25 4.77
N ASP A 476 -21.98 -25.44 3.95
CA ASP A 476 -22.97 -26.51 4.11
C ASP A 476 -22.34 -27.92 4.10
N LEU A 477 -21.41 -28.18 3.18
CA LEU A 477 -20.76 -29.49 3.08
C LEU A 477 -19.67 -29.71 4.14
N GLU A 478 -19.34 -28.71 4.96
CA GLU A 478 -18.22 -28.74 5.92
C GLU A 478 -16.90 -29.21 5.25
N CYS A 479 -16.55 -28.65 4.08
CA CYS A 479 -15.44 -29.13 3.25
C CYS A 479 -14.28 -28.13 3.05
N HIS A 480 -14.16 -27.16 3.97
CA HIS A 480 -13.18 -26.06 3.99
C HIS A 480 -11.76 -26.46 3.55
N GLU A 481 -11.18 -27.49 4.18
CA GLU A 481 -9.81 -27.98 3.94
C GLU A 481 -9.55 -28.39 2.48
N ALA A 482 -10.55 -28.96 1.80
CA ALA A 482 -10.40 -29.42 0.41
C ALA A 482 -10.27 -28.22 -0.56
N VAL A 483 -11.00 -27.14 -0.28
CA VAL A 483 -11.07 -25.95 -1.14
C VAL A 483 -10.06 -24.87 -0.77
N ALA A 484 -9.51 -24.89 0.45
CA ALA A 484 -8.60 -23.88 1.02
C ALA A 484 -7.49 -23.37 0.09
N PHE A 485 -6.83 -24.26 -0.67
CA PHE A 485 -5.79 -23.89 -1.63
C PHE A 485 -6.33 -23.00 -2.77
N PHE A 486 -7.52 -23.33 -3.29
CA PHE A 486 -8.15 -22.62 -4.40
C PHE A 486 -8.82 -21.33 -3.93
N SER A 487 -9.54 -21.35 -2.80
CA SER A 487 -10.18 -20.17 -2.24
C SER A 487 -9.20 -19.09 -1.81
N THR A 488 -8.05 -19.46 -1.23
CA THR A 488 -6.96 -18.51 -0.93
C THR A 488 -6.50 -17.78 -2.20
N ASN A 489 -6.26 -18.52 -3.29
CA ASN A 489 -5.85 -17.93 -4.57
C ASN A 489 -6.96 -17.10 -5.23
N TRP A 490 -8.23 -17.52 -5.13
CA TRP A 490 -9.35 -16.74 -5.64
C TRP A 490 -9.50 -15.42 -4.89
N LEU A 491 -9.58 -15.45 -3.56
CA LEU A 491 -9.71 -14.25 -2.72
C LEU A 491 -8.52 -13.30 -2.85
N PHE A 492 -7.30 -13.82 -3.05
CA PHE A 492 -6.13 -12.97 -3.32
C PHE A 492 -6.35 -12.06 -4.55
N GLY A 493 -7.06 -12.53 -5.57
CA GLY A 493 -7.42 -11.72 -6.75
C GLY A 493 -8.36 -10.53 -6.46
N TRP A 494 -9.04 -10.52 -5.31
CA TRP A 494 -9.93 -9.43 -4.86
C TRP A 494 -9.22 -8.43 -3.94
N ASN A 495 -7.93 -8.64 -3.60
CA ASN A 495 -7.27 -8.04 -2.45
C ASN A 495 -6.47 -6.75 -2.73
N SER A 496 -6.26 -6.33 -3.99
CA SER A 496 -5.27 -5.25 -4.26
C SER A 496 -5.50 -4.27 -5.41
N GLU A 497 -6.54 -4.37 -6.24
CA GLU A 497 -6.66 -3.44 -7.40
C GLU A 497 -8.09 -3.16 -7.92
N TRP A 498 -8.99 -4.15 -7.92
CA TRP A 498 -10.29 -4.03 -8.59
C TRP A 498 -11.44 -3.53 -7.70
N LEU A 499 -11.28 -3.53 -6.38
CA LEU A 499 -12.34 -3.18 -5.42
C LEU A 499 -11.97 -1.89 -4.68
N GLN A 500 -12.33 -0.74 -5.24
CA GLN A 500 -12.32 0.51 -4.45
C GLN A 500 -13.38 0.43 -3.35
N PRO A 501 -13.04 0.65 -2.06
CA PRO A 501 -14.01 0.60 -0.95
C PRO A 501 -15.25 1.47 -1.13
N GLY A 502 -15.18 2.56 -1.89
CA GLY A 502 -16.34 3.42 -2.18
C GLY A 502 -17.42 2.79 -3.08
N GLN A 503 -17.09 1.77 -3.87
CA GLN A 503 -18.00 1.22 -4.90
C GLN A 503 -18.79 -0.02 -4.48
N LEU A 504 -18.38 -0.76 -3.44
CA LEU A 504 -19.11 -1.95 -3.00
C LEU A 504 -20.15 -1.60 -1.92
N ARG A 505 -21.41 -1.82 -2.27
CA ARG A 505 -22.58 -1.68 -1.41
C ARG A 505 -23.52 -2.85 -1.71
N ASN A 506 -24.49 -3.10 -0.83
CA ASN A 506 -25.56 -4.09 -1.04
C ASN A 506 -24.98 -5.52 -1.26
N LYS A 507 -25.58 -6.34 -2.14
CA LYS A 507 -25.24 -7.76 -2.34
C LYS A 507 -23.74 -8.06 -2.52
N PRO A 508 -22.96 -7.33 -3.34
CA PRO A 508 -21.50 -7.50 -3.41
C PRO A 508 -20.77 -7.41 -2.06
N LEU A 509 -21.20 -6.53 -1.16
CA LEU A 509 -20.58 -6.41 0.17
C LEU A 509 -20.86 -7.66 1.02
N ALA A 510 -22.10 -8.14 1.00
CA ALA A 510 -22.51 -9.36 1.68
C ALA A 510 -21.78 -10.61 1.12
N GLN A 511 -21.62 -10.70 -0.20
CA GLN A 511 -20.89 -11.79 -0.87
C GLN A 511 -19.41 -11.87 -0.45
N VAL A 512 -18.71 -10.72 -0.34
CA VAL A 512 -17.31 -10.71 0.13
C VAL A 512 -17.23 -11.04 1.64
N ILE A 513 -18.18 -10.58 2.46
CA ILE A 513 -18.23 -10.93 3.89
C ILE A 513 -18.41 -12.44 4.06
N LEU A 514 -19.33 -13.07 3.32
CA LEU A 514 -19.50 -14.54 3.32
C LEU A 514 -18.20 -15.26 2.92
N ALA A 515 -17.67 -14.96 1.73
CA ALA A 515 -16.51 -15.68 1.20
C ALA A 515 -15.25 -15.48 2.06
N SER A 516 -15.04 -14.29 2.63
CA SER A 516 -13.91 -14.03 3.53
C SER A 516 -14.08 -14.63 4.93
N PHE A 517 -15.30 -14.93 5.36
CA PHE A 517 -15.58 -15.71 6.57
C PHE A 517 -15.32 -17.22 6.33
N VAL A 518 -16.02 -17.82 5.36
CA VAL A 518 -15.97 -19.27 5.06
C VAL A 518 -14.55 -19.75 4.69
N PHE A 519 -13.76 -18.90 4.05
CA PHE A 519 -12.37 -19.22 3.66
C PHE A 519 -11.30 -18.61 4.60
N GLU A 520 -11.66 -18.31 5.84
CA GLU A 520 -10.81 -17.78 6.93
C GLU A 520 -9.92 -16.56 6.59
N HIS A 521 -10.28 -15.73 5.60
CA HIS A 521 -9.40 -14.67 5.09
C HIS A 521 -9.51 -13.36 5.90
N ALA A 522 -9.02 -13.42 7.14
CA ALA A 522 -9.18 -12.41 8.20
C ALA A 522 -9.03 -10.93 7.78
N SER A 523 -8.08 -10.56 6.90
CA SER A 523 -7.89 -9.16 6.49
C SER A 523 -9.03 -8.62 5.60
N LEU A 524 -9.57 -9.46 4.71
CA LEU A 524 -10.73 -9.10 3.88
C LEU A 524 -11.98 -9.01 4.76
N PHE A 525 -12.19 -10.01 5.63
CA PHE A 525 -13.30 -10.01 6.58
C PHE A 525 -13.30 -8.75 7.44
N GLN A 526 -12.15 -8.34 7.97
CA GLN A 526 -12.03 -7.10 8.75
C GLN A 526 -12.29 -5.85 7.89
N THR A 527 -11.75 -5.77 6.68
CA THR A 527 -11.96 -4.59 5.80
C THR A 527 -13.43 -4.44 5.38
N TYR A 528 -14.10 -5.51 4.97
CA TYR A 528 -15.48 -5.43 4.48
C TYR A 528 -16.52 -5.36 5.61
N THR A 529 -16.27 -5.96 6.78
CA THR A 529 -17.12 -5.69 7.97
C THR A 529 -16.97 -4.23 8.44
N LYS A 530 -15.76 -3.63 8.39
CA LYS A 530 -15.58 -2.18 8.64
C LYS A 530 -16.40 -1.34 7.65
N MET A 531 -16.44 -1.70 6.37
CA MET A 531 -17.26 -1.03 5.36
C MET A 531 -18.77 -1.17 5.63
N ALA A 532 -19.22 -2.34 6.10
CA ALA A 532 -20.62 -2.55 6.48
C ALA A 532 -21.01 -1.68 7.68
N ILE A 533 -20.23 -1.67 8.77
CA ILE A 533 -20.45 -0.79 9.93
C ILE A 533 -20.50 0.70 9.50
N ARG A 534 -19.64 1.10 8.55
CA ARG A 534 -19.50 2.49 8.11
C ARG A 534 -20.64 2.98 7.20
N HIS A 535 -21.01 2.20 6.18
CA HIS A 535 -21.90 2.66 5.09
C HIS A 535 -23.32 2.07 5.14
N ASN A 536 -23.58 1.05 5.95
CA ASN A 536 -24.93 0.47 6.05
C ASN A 536 -25.90 1.41 6.80
N ILE A 537 -27.19 1.22 6.53
CA ILE A 537 -28.27 2.19 6.78
C ILE A 537 -29.34 1.62 7.74
N ASP A 538 -29.40 0.29 7.83
CA ASP A 538 -30.36 -0.52 8.59
C ASP A 538 -29.70 -1.89 8.87
N VAL A 539 -30.42 -2.90 9.38
CA VAL A 539 -29.90 -4.27 9.55
C VAL A 539 -29.25 -4.79 8.25
N VAL A 540 -28.12 -5.49 8.34
CA VAL A 540 -27.40 -6.04 7.18
C VAL A 540 -28.30 -7.03 6.42
N SER A 541 -28.84 -6.60 5.29
CA SER A 541 -29.54 -7.50 4.37
C SER A 541 -28.56 -8.57 3.89
N THR A 542 -28.89 -9.84 4.14
CA THR A 542 -28.05 -10.99 3.78
C THR A 542 -28.19 -11.37 2.31
N TYR A 543 -29.20 -10.86 1.59
CA TYR A 543 -29.48 -11.17 0.18
C TYR A 543 -29.56 -12.69 -0.11
N ASP A 544 -30.22 -13.40 0.80
CA ASP A 544 -30.42 -14.86 0.80
C ASP A 544 -29.13 -15.70 0.85
N LEU A 545 -28.01 -15.06 1.24
CA LEU A 545 -26.74 -15.73 1.53
C LEU A 545 -26.72 -16.29 2.96
N PRO A 546 -26.05 -17.42 3.22
CA PRO A 546 -25.90 -18.03 4.56
C PRO A 546 -24.88 -17.27 5.43
N ILE A 547 -25.00 -15.95 5.54
CA ILE A 547 -24.23 -15.17 6.51
C ILE A 547 -24.80 -15.46 7.89
N ARG A 548 -23.95 -15.95 8.80
CA ARG A 548 -24.35 -16.28 10.17
C ARG A 548 -24.92 -15.06 10.90
N ALA A 549 -26.01 -15.28 11.64
CA ALA A 549 -26.68 -14.23 12.40
C ALA A 549 -25.75 -13.51 13.38
N ASP A 550 -24.85 -14.22 14.06
CA ASP A 550 -23.91 -13.62 15.01
C ASP A 550 -22.93 -12.63 14.35
N VAL A 551 -22.60 -12.82 13.07
CA VAL A 551 -21.80 -11.86 12.29
C VAL A 551 -22.63 -10.62 11.94
N SER A 552 -23.85 -10.77 11.42
CA SER A 552 -24.73 -9.63 11.09
C SER A 552 -25.12 -8.82 12.32
N ASP A 553 -25.47 -9.49 13.41
CA ASP A 553 -25.84 -8.87 14.69
C ASP A 553 -24.66 -8.13 15.30
N LYS A 554 -23.43 -8.64 15.12
CA LYS A 554 -22.22 -7.97 15.60
C LYS A 554 -21.83 -6.75 14.75
N ILE A 555 -22.06 -6.78 13.44
CA ILE A 555 -21.95 -5.58 12.58
C ILE A 555 -22.92 -4.51 13.06
N GLU A 556 -24.19 -4.88 13.22
CA GLU A 556 -25.27 -3.93 13.49
C GLU A 556 -25.22 -3.34 14.91
N SER A 557 -24.98 -4.17 15.93
CA SER A 557 -24.77 -3.67 17.30
C SER A 557 -23.57 -2.72 17.40
N THR A 558 -22.52 -2.94 16.59
CA THR A 558 -21.36 -2.03 16.53
C THR A 558 -21.70 -0.71 15.81
N ARG A 559 -22.53 -0.74 14.75
CA ARG A 559 -23.08 0.47 14.10
C ARG A 559 -23.89 1.31 15.09
N ILE A 560 -24.77 0.66 15.84
CA ILE A 560 -25.69 1.30 16.81
C ILE A 560 -24.92 1.93 17.98
N ASP A 561 -23.93 1.24 18.56
CA ASP A 561 -23.12 1.76 19.68
C ASP A 561 -22.36 3.05 19.30
N ILE A 562 -21.68 3.06 18.15
CA ILE A 562 -20.95 4.26 17.68
C ILE A 562 -21.91 5.42 17.35
N LEU A 563 -23.09 5.13 16.79
CA LEU A 563 -24.11 6.15 16.54
C LEU A 563 -24.70 6.70 17.84
N GLN A 564 -24.96 5.86 18.85
CA GLN A 564 -25.42 6.31 20.17
C GLN A 564 -24.42 7.28 20.80
N ARG A 565 -23.14 6.90 20.87
CA ARG A 565 -22.06 7.76 21.42
C ARG A 565 -21.94 9.11 20.69
N LEU A 566 -22.16 9.14 19.37
CA LEU A 566 -22.19 10.37 18.59
C LEU A 566 -23.41 11.25 18.94
N VAL A 567 -24.60 10.66 19.08
CA VAL A 567 -25.82 11.38 19.47
C VAL A 567 -25.68 11.94 20.89
N ASP A 568 -25.26 11.12 21.85
CA ASP A 568 -25.01 11.52 23.24
C ASP A 568 -23.95 12.63 23.32
N GLY A 569 -22.89 12.54 22.51
CA GLY A 569 -21.85 13.56 22.41
C GLY A 569 -22.36 14.90 21.86
N LEU A 570 -23.24 14.87 20.86
CA LEU A 570 -23.90 16.06 20.31
C LEU A 570 -24.91 16.68 21.28
N GLU A 571 -25.70 15.86 21.99
CA GLU A 571 -26.61 16.33 23.04
C GLU A 571 -25.82 17.00 24.19
N ASN A 572 -24.75 16.37 24.66
CA ASN A 572 -23.87 16.89 25.69
C ASN A 572 -23.21 18.22 25.25
N LEU A 573 -22.82 18.35 23.98
CA LEU A 573 -22.34 19.61 23.40
C LEU A 573 -23.44 20.69 23.36
N GLN A 574 -24.65 20.34 22.94
CA GLN A 574 -25.81 21.24 22.97
C GLN A 574 -26.10 21.73 24.40
N THR A 575 -26.11 20.83 25.39
CA THR A 575 -26.27 21.17 26.81
C THR A 575 -25.14 22.06 27.33
N LYS A 576 -23.88 21.82 26.92
CA LYS A 576 -22.74 22.68 27.32
C LYS A 576 -22.87 24.11 26.78
N ILE A 577 -23.35 24.29 25.55
CA ILE A 577 -23.58 25.62 24.96
C ILE A 577 -24.78 26.31 25.64
N LEU A 578 -25.83 25.55 26.02
CA LEU A 578 -27.01 26.06 26.73
C LEU A 578 -26.77 26.34 28.24
N THR A 579 -25.75 25.75 28.86
CA THR A 579 -25.44 25.89 30.30
C THR A 579 -24.14 26.66 30.56
N ASP A 580 -23.78 27.56 29.64
CA ASP A 580 -22.64 28.49 29.73
C ASP A 580 -21.25 27.83 29.88
N LYS A 581 -21.14 26.53 29.59
CA LYS A 581 -19.89 25.72 29.70
C LYS A 581 -19.07 25.67 28.41
N ALA A 582 -19.57 26.23 27.31
CA ALA A 582 -18.86 26.36 26.04
C ALA A 582 -19.28 27.64 25.31
N GLY A 583 -18.32 28.32 24.66
CA GLY A 583 -18.49 29.65 24.04
C GLY A 583 -18.08 30.79 24.98
N CYS A 584 -17.63 31.93 24.43
CA CYS A 584 -17.05 33.03 25.21
C CYS A 584 -18.06 34.05 25.77
N ASN A 585 -19.18 34.27 25.08
CA ASN A 585 -20.28 35.13 25.50
C ASN A 585 -21.61 34.61 24.93
N GLU A 586 -22.73 35.19 25.38
CA GLU A 586 -24.09 34.80 24.98
C GLU A 586 -24.32 34.80 23.46
N ALA A 587 -23.85 35.85 22.77
CA ALA A 587 -23.94 35.95 21.32
C ALA A 587 -23.19 34.81 20.61
N CYS A 588 -21.94 34.52 21.01
CA CYS A 588 -21.17 33.37 20.54
C CYS A 588 -21.93 32.06 20.76
N ARG A 589 -22.52 31.85 21.95
CA ARG A 589 -23.30 30.65 22.26
C ARG A 589 -24.51 30.50 21.34
N ALA A 590 -25.25 31.58 21.09
CA ALA A 590 -26.38 31.57 20.16
C ALA A 590 -25.99 31.16 18.73
N MET A 591 -24.86 31.67 18.20
CA MET A 591 -24.37 31.26 16.87
C MET A 591 -23.79 29.84 16.85
N LEU A 592 -23.09 29.41 17.90
CA LEU A 592 -22.60 28.03 18.02
C LEU A 592 -23.76 27.03 18.07
N LEU A 593 -24.80 27.32 18.87
CA LEU A 593 -26.02 26.54 18.96
C LEU A 593 -26.77 26.51 17.62
N GLY A 594 -26.96 27.66 16.98
CA GLY A 594 -27.61 27.74 15.67
C GLY A 594 -26.85 26.96 14.59
N SER A 595 -25.52 27.06 14.57
CA SER A 595 -24.65 26.32 13.65
C SER A 595 -24.68 24.80 13.92
N LEU A 596 -24.71 24.40 15.20
CA LEU A 596 -24.81 23.00 15.63
C LEU A 596 -26.16 22.40 15.21
N LEU A 597 -27.27 23.07 15.48
CA LEU A 597 -28.62 22.60 15.12
C LEU A 597 -28.80 22.51 13.59
N GLN A 598 -28.27 23.47 12.82
CA GLN A 598 -28.23 23.38 11.36
C GLN A 598 -27.38 22.18 10.88
N GLY A 599 -26.25 21.93 11.53
CA GLY A 599 -25.37 20.80 11.24
C GLY A 599 -26.00 19.44 11.52
N MET A 600 -26.61 19.28 12.70
CA MET A 600 -27.34 18.08 13.10
C MET A 600 -28.56 17.83 12.20
N LYS A 601 -29.27 18.89 11.78
CA LYS A 601 -30.35 18.78 10.78
C LYS A 601 -29.82 18.34 9.42
N LYS A 602 -28.66 18.85 8.98
CA LYS A 602 -28.01 18.44 7.72
C LYS A 602 -27.52 16.99 7.76
N SER A 603 -27.09 16.48 8.92
CA SER A 603 -26.68 15.08 9.10
C SER A 603 -27.83 14.10 9.34
N GLY A 604 -29.09 14.57 9.40
CA GLY A 604 -30.25 13.72 9.73
C GLY A 604 -30.39 13.35 11.21
N VAL A 605 -29.64 14.01 12.10
CA VAL A 605 -29.56 13.75 13.55
C VAL A 605 -30.36 14.80 14.35
N TYR A 606 -31.25 15.56 13.69
CA TYR A 606 -32.15 16.51 14.34
C TYR A 606 -33.58 16.43 13.79
N PRO A 607 -34.62 16.23 14.63
CA PRO A 607 -34.56 16.02 16.09
C PRO A 607 -33.76 14.76 16.45
N LEU A 608 -33.28 14.67 17.70
CA LEU A 608 -32.38 13.60 18.13
C LEU A 608 -33.06 12.23 17.91
N PRO A 609 -32.47 11.33 17.11
CA PRO A 609 -33.02 10.00 16.85
C PRO A 609 -32.76 9.08 18.03
N SER A 610 -33.60 8.06 18.20
CA SER A 610 -33.34 6.94 19.12
C SER A 610 -32.69 5.77 18.39
N SER A 611 -31.93 4.95 19.14
CA SER A 611 -31.56 3.59 18.73
C SER A 611 -32.80 2.82 18.23
N PRO A 612 -32.72 2.00 17.16
CA PRO A 612 -31.51 1.55 16.44
C PRO A 612 -31.02 2.46 15.30
N PHE A 613 -31.41 3.74 15.27
CA PHE A 613 -30.97 4.69 14.23
C PHE A 613 -31.23 4.20 12.79
N PRO A 614 -32.47 3.84 12.43
CA PRO A 614 -32.81 3.44 11.07
C PRO A 614 -32.60 4.62 10.11
N LYS A 615 -32.19 4.31 8.88
CA LYS A 615 -31.93 5.29 7.80
C LYS A 615 -30.71 6.21 8.02
N LEU A 616 -29.86 5.91 8.99
CA LEU A 616 -28.63 6.66 9.31
C LEU A 616 -27.37 5.83 9.02
N SER A 617 -26.65 6.18 7.96
CA SER A 617 -25.29 5.68 7.72
C SER A 617 -24.25 6.53 8.46
N LEU A 618 -23.38 5.86 9.21
CA LEU A 618 -22.35 6.48 10.04
C LEU A 618 -21.38 7.37 9.23
N ASP A 619 -21.03 6.96 8.01
CA ASP A 619 -20.21 7.74 7.06
C ASP A 619 -20.84 9.11 6.71
N ALA A 620 -22.12 9.15 6.38
CA ALA A 620 -22.81 10.39 6.02
C ALA A 620 -22.95 11.35 7.22
N VAL A 621 -23.16 10.80 8.41
CA VAL A 621 -23.17 11.58 9.66
C VAL A 621 -21.80 12.21 9.89
N LEU A 622 -20.73 11.42 9.89
CA LEU A 622 -19.36 11.90 10.10
C LEU A 622 -18.91 12.89 9.02
N ALA A 623 -19.18 12.61 7.74
CA ALA A 623 -18.86 13.50 6.64
C ALA A 623 -19.65 14.83 6.73
N SER A 624 -20.90 14.82 7.20
CA SER A 624 -21.66 16.05 7.43
C SER A 624 -21.09 16.85 8.62
N LEU A 625 -20.77 16.19 9.74
CA LEU A 625 -20.20 16.82 10.94
C LEU A 625 -18.80 17.39 10.71
N ALA A 626 -17.92 16.69 9.99
CA ALA A 626 -16.57 17.14 9.68
C ALA A 626 -16.54 18.38 8.76
N ASN A 627 -17.57 18.57 7.94
CA ASN A 627 -17.73 19.71 7.03
C ASN A 627 -18.50 20.89 7.65
N LEU A 628 -18.73 20.91 8.97
CA LEU A 628 -19.41 22.04 9.63
C LEU A 628 -18.47 23.25 9.77
N GLN A 629 -18.95 24.37 9.24
CA GLN A 629 -18.33 25.69 9.37
C GLN A 629 -19.28 26.59 10.17
N SER A 630 -18.78 27.23 11.22
CA SER A 630 -19.50 28.31 11.91
C SER A 630 -19.09 29.68 11.33
N PRO A 631 -20.00 30.65 11.23
CA PRO A 631 -19.65 32.03 10.86
C PRO A 631 -18.56 32.61 11.77
N ALA A 632 -17.75 33.53 11.23
CA ALA A 632 -16.78 34.26 12.05
C ALA A 632 -17.49 35.31 12.91
N TYR A 633 -17.41 35.16 14.24
CA TYR A 633 -17.96 36.15 15.17
C TYR A 633 -17.02 37.33 15.36
N PHE A 634 -17.59 38.54 15.24
CA PHE A 634 -16.96 39.81 15.55
C PHE A 634 -17.79 40.51 16.62
N GLY A 635 -17.18 40.91 17.74
CA GLY A 635 -17.88 41.51 18.88
C GLY A 635 -16.96 42.34 19.76
N PRO A 636 -17.48 42.99 20.81
CA PRO A 636 -16.70 43.87 21.69
C PRO A 636 -15.54 43.15 22.37
N GLN A 637 -14.43 43.86 22.57
CA GLN A 637 -13.25 43.32 23.28
C GLN A 637 -13.52 43.02 24.77
N SER A 638 -14.52 43.65 25.38
CA SER A 638 -14.89 43.49 26.79
C SER A 638 -15.61 42.17 27.14
N GLN A 639 -15.82 41.27 26.18
CA GLN A 639 -16.68 40.08 26.33
C GLN A 639 -16.01 38.74 25.94
N GLY A 640 -14.69 38.61 26.04
CA GLY A 640 -14.04 37.31 25.77
C GLY A 640 -12.54 37.27 26.04
N THR A 641 -12.02 36.07 26.28
CA THR A 641 -10.59 35.82 26.49
C THR A 641 -9.84 35.93 25.15
N ILE A 642 -8.78 36.74 25.13
CA ILE A 642 -8.08 37.14 23.90
C ILE A 642 -7.03 36.10 23.49
N LEU A 643 -6.95 35.83 22.18
CA LEU A 643 -5.76 35.26 21.52
C LEU A 643 -5.33 36.19 20.38
N ASN A 644 -4.01 36.30 20.17
CA ASN A 644 -3.38 37.46 19.52
C ASN A 644 -3.47 37.50 17.98
N TYR A 645 -4.66 37.71 17.42
CA TYR A 645 -4.85 38.24 16.05
C TYR A 645 -6.10 39.12 15.95
N SER A 646 -5.97 40.40 16.32
CA SER A 646 -7.02 41.41 16.17
C SER A 646 -6.71 42.40 15.03
N GLY A 647 -7.54 42.38 13.99
CA GLY A 647 -7.68 43.52 13.07
C GLY A 647 -8.61 44.55 13.72
N ARG A 648 -8.16 45.81 13.83
CA ARG A 648 -8.93 46.88 14.49
C ARG A 648 -9.93 47.48 13.51
N TRP A 649 -11.23 47.40 13.83
CA TRP A 649 -12.29 48.08 13.10
C TRP A 649 -12.95 49.11 14.01
N ASN A 650 -12.98 50.36 13.55
CA ASN A 650 -13.70 51.45 14.17
C ASN A 650 -15.06 51.59 13.46
N LEU A 651 -16.15 51.72 14.23
CA LEU A 651 -17.44 52.15 13.70
C LEU A 651 -17.61 53.63 13.98
N ASP A 652 -17.63 54.45 12.93
CA ASP A 652 -18.08 55.85 13.05
C ASP A 652 -19.59 55.89 13.32
N PRO A 653 -20.08 56.70 14.28
CA PRO A 653 -21.50 56.79 14.60
C PRO A 653 -22.32 57.62 13.58
N THR A 654 -21.68 58.19 12.56
CA THR A 654 -22.20 59.32 11.75
C THR A 654 -22.70 58.92 10.36
N SER A 655 -23.41 57.80 10.20
CA SER A 655 -24.11 57.46 8.94
C SER A 655 -25.55 56.94 9.10
N ALA A 656 -26.28 57.45 10.09
CA ALA A 656 -27.73 57.25 10.20
C ALA A 656 -28.50 58.07 9.14
N SER A 657 -28.41 57.67 7.87
CA SER A 657 -29.17 58.27 6.76
C SER A 657 -29.94 57.19 5.98
N LEU A 658 -31.25 57.13 6.23
CA LEU A 658 -32.19 56.35 5.43
C LEU A 658 -32.38 57.04 4.08
N VAL A 659 -31.96 56.39 3.00
CA VAL A 659 -32.34 56.74 1.62
C VAL A 659 -33.01 55.51 1.00
N SER A 660 -34.22 55.70 0.45
CA SER A 660 -35.06 54.62 -0.05
C SER A 660 -34.42 53.84 -1.19
N GLY A 661 -34.58 52.51 -1.18
CA GLY A 661 -34.05 51.63 -2.23
C GLY A 661 -34.70 51.87 -3.59
N GLY A 662 -33.90 51.83 -4.67
CA GLY A 662 -34.33 52.29 -5.99
C GLY A 662 -33.47 51.86 -7.18
N LEU A 663 -33.34 50.54 -7.39
CA LEU A 663 -33.07 49.88 -8.69
C LEU A 663 -31.69 50.02 -9.38
N LEU A 664 -31.42 48.99 -10.19
CA LEU A 664 -30.34 48.80 -11.18
C LEU A 664 -28.89 48.60 -10.70
N ALA A 665 -28.21 47.73 -11.43
CA ALA A 665 -26.79 47.39 -11.28
C ALA A 665 -26.06 47.64 -12.60
N PHE A 666 -24.73 47.81 -12.57
CA PHE A 666 -23.79 47.01 -13.36
C PHE A 666 -22.34 47.22 -12.85
N GLN A 667 -21.40 46.41 -13.36
CA GLN A 667 -20.02 46.22 -12.86
C GLN A 667 -18.99 46.49 -13.97
N SER A 668 -17.88 47.21 -13.72
CA SER A 668 -16.66 47.23 -14.58
C SER A 668 -15.48 48.06 -14.04
N GLY A 669 -14.24 47.68 -14.45
CA GLY A 669 -12.99 48.48 -14.36
C GLY A 669 -12.16 48.31 -13.07
N LEU A 670 -10.82 48.33 -13.05
CA LEU A 670 -9.74 48.45 -14.07
C LEU A 670 -8.52 47.59 -13.62
N VAL A 671 -7.50 47.24 -14.42
CA VAL A 671 -6.35 48.07 -14.90
C VAL A 671 -5.62 47.37 -16.09
N GLN A 672 -4.78 48.10 -16.83
CA GLN A 672 -4.09 47.76 -18.10
C GLN A 672 -2.76 46.96 -17.91
N GLY A 673 -2.11 46.35 -18.93
CA GLY A 673 -2.51 46.06 -20.33
C GLY A 673 -1.34 45.92 -21.35
N GLN A 674 -1.66 45.42 -22.57
CA GLN A 674 -0.98 45.63 -23.89
C GLN A 674 0.46 45.06 -24.13
N PRO A 675 0.86 44.65 -25.37
CA PRO A 675 0.73 45.43 -26.64
C PRO A 675 0.32 44.71 -27.98
N LYS A 676 -0.49 45.43 -28.81
CA LYS A 676 -0.45 45.70 -30.29
C LYS A 676 -0.08 44.60 -31.35
N PRO A 677 -0.57 44.69 -32.63
CA PRO A 677 -1.98 44.65 -33.10
C PRO A 677 -2.28 43.91 -34.47
N ALA A 678 -3.51 43.39 -34.63
CA ALA A 678 -4.31 43.26 -35.90
C ALA A 678 -3.78 42.38 -37.08
N PRO A 679 -4.59 42.04 -38.13
CA PRO A 679 -6.02 42.33 -38.40
C PRO A 679 -6.94 41.07 -38.58
N ALA A 680 -8.19 41.28 -39.03
CA ALA A 680 -9.35 40.35 -38.95
C ALA A 680 -9.75 39.59 -40.24
N ALA A 681 -10.65 38.59 -40.13
CA ALA A 681 -11.70 38.24 -41.13
C ALA A 681 -12.69 37.14 -40.65
N GLY A 682 -13.94 37.15 -41.16
CA GLY A 682 -14.93 36.03 -41.16
C GLY A 682 -15.75 35.81 -39.86
N THR A 683 -17.09 35.89 -39.73
CA THR A 683 -18.30 35.54 -40.55
C THR A 683 -18.67 34.05 -40.60
N ASN A 684 -19.65 33.59 -39.80
CA ASN A 684 -20.96 33.06 -40.27
C ASN A 684 -21.79 32.30 -39.20
N THR A 685 -23.07 32.64 -39.11
CA THR A 685 -24.22 31.82 -38.61
C THR A 685 -24.87 31.08 -39.84
N PRO A 686 -26.00 30.31 -39.79
CA PRO A 686 -27.11 30.27 -38.81
C PRO A 686 -27.79 28.88 -38.59
N SER A 687 -29.09 28.91 -38.19
CA SER A 687 -30.10 27.82 -38.15
C SER A 687 -30.07 26.85 -36.94
N ALA A 688 -31.21 26.36 -36.40
CA ALA A 688 -32.62 26.77 -36.53
C ALA A 688 -33.53 26.24 -35.37
N SER A 689 -34.79 26.71 -35.37
CA SER A 689 -36.03 26.26 -34.71
C SER A 689 -36.39 24.76 -34.92
N SER A 690 -37.33 24.08 -34.24
CA SER A 690 -38.34 24.36 -33.16
C SER A 690 -39.15 23.07 -32.84
N LEU A 691 -39.90 22.99 -31.72
CA LEU A 691 -41.32 22.53 -31.67
C LEU A 691 -42.00 22.73 -30.28
N GLN A 692 -43.29 22.38 -30.14
CA GLN A 692 -44.23 22.96 -29.17
C GLN A 692 -45.20 21.95 -28.47
N GLN A 693 -45.70 22.34 -27.27
CA GLN A 693 -47.04 22.05 -26.68
C GLN A 693 -47.36 20.60 -26.19
N THR A 694 -48.29 20.31 -25.24
CA THR A 694 -49.26 21.11 -24.43
C THR A 694 -49.71 20.41 -23.12
N ALA A 695 -50.14 21.17 -22.09
CA ALA A 695 -51.13 20.86 -21.03
C ALA A 695 -50.90 19.65 -20.06
N GLY A 696 -51.56 19.52 -18.88
CA GLY A 696 -52.38 20.49 -18.11
C GLY A 696 -53.17 19.89 -16.90
N VAL A 697 -52.95 20.45 -15.70
CA VAL A 697 -53.79 20.52 -14.45
C VAL A 697 -54.86 19.45 -14.12
N ALA A 698 -54.74 18.77 -12.96
CA ALA A 698 -55.85 18.40 -12.04
C ALA A 698 -55.37 17.91 -10.63
N ALA A 699 -56.27 17.91 -9.64
CA ALA A 699 -56.15 17.38 -8.26
C ALA A 699 -57.54 16.72 -7.88
N PRO A 700 -57.96 16.36 -6.63
CA PRO A 700 -57.39 16.58 -5.28
C PRO A 700 -57.64 15.50 -4.15
N THR A 701 -57.20 15.83 -2.92
CA THR A 701 -57.78 15.48 -1.57
C THR A 701 -57.70 14.07 -0.92
N GLN A 702 -57.62 14.07 0.43
CA GLN A 702 -57.78 12.95 1.40
C GLN A 702 -59.24 12.85 1.92
N PRO A 703 -59.60 11.94 2.86
CA PRO A 703 -59.59 12.35 4.29
C PRO A 703 -59.38 11.26 5.40
N SER A 704 -58.78 11.72 6.53
CA SER A 704 -58.96 11.40 7.97
C SER A 704 -59.55 10.07 8.54
N ALA A 705 -58.81 9.51 9.53
CA ALA A 705 -59.20 9.16 10.92
C ALA A 705 -60.22 8.05 11.30
N GLY A 706 -59.81 7.14 12.23
CA GLY A 706 -60.28 7.27 13.64
C GLY A 706 -61.09 6.14 14.34
N LEU A 707 -60.49 5.57 15.41
CA LEU A 707 -61.08 5.03 16.66
C LEU A 707 -61.75 3.63 16.77
N PHE A 708 -61.69 3.10 18.02
CA PHE A 708 -62.23 1.85 18.61
C PHE A 708 -61.67 0.49 18.08
N GLY A 709 -61.37 -0.51 18.93
CA GLY A 709 -61.24 -0.47 20.40
C GLY A 709 -60.99 -1.81 21.12
N ASN A 710 -60.02 -1.82 22.05
CA ASN A 710 -59.95 -2.56 23.33
C ASN A 710 -60.11 -4.12 23.40
N ARG A 711 -59.09 -4.83 23.92
CA ARG A 711 -59.33 -5.88 24.95
C ARG A 711 -58.12 -6.21 25.87
N ASN A 712 -58.44 -6.26 27.16
CA ASN A 712 -57.72 -6.79 28.34
C ASN A 712 -57.05 -8.18 28.17
N ALA A 713 -56.19 -8.70 29.08
CA ALA A 713 -55.28 -8.13 30.10
C ALA A 713 -54.64 -9.29 30.89
N THR A 714 -53.54 -9.05 31.63
CA THR A 714 -53.37 -9.49 33.05
C THR A 714 -52.11 -8.87 33.67
N GLN A 715 -52.11 -8.74 35.00
CA GLN A 715 -50.97 -8.25 35.79
C GLN A 715 -50.42 -9.38 36.66
N ASN A 716 -49.16 -9.26 37.10
CA ASN A 716 -48.87 -9.56 38.50
C ASN A 716 -47.72 -8.69 39.03
N THR A 717 -47.72 -8.43 40.33
CA THR A 717 -46.84 -7.44 40.98
C THR A 717 -46.06 -8.05 42.15
N ASN A 718 -44.84 -7.58 42.40
CA ASN A 718 -44.32 -7.50 43.78
C ASN A 718 -43.18 -6.47 43.90
N THR A 719 -42.81 -6.10 45.13
CA THR A 719 -42.07 -4.85 45.41
C THR A 719 -40.92 -4.97 46.43
N ARG A 720 -40.07 -3.94 46.40
CA ARG A 720 -39.07 -3.47 47.39
C ARG A 720 -37.59 -3.92 47.29
N PRO A 721 -36.65 -3.09 47.80
CA PRO A 721 -35.20 -3.21 47.64
C PRO A 721 -34.49 -3.23 49.02
N PRO A 722 -33.30 -2.62 49.19
CA PRO A 722 -31.97 -2.98 48.66
C PRO A 722 -31.03 -3.49 49.79
N PHE A 723 -29.84 -3.97 49.43
CA PHE A 723 -28.71 -4.05 50.38
C PHE A 723 -27.42 -3.55 49.75
N SER A 724 -26.56 -2.97 50.60
CA SER A 724 -25.21 -2.52 50.28
C SER A 724 -24.20 -3.21 51.19
N PHE A 725 -22.97 -3.33 50.72
CA PHE A 725 -21.79 -3.55 51.56
C PHE A 725 -20.60 -2.83 50.94
N GLY A 726 -19.74 -2.29 51.80
CA GLY A 726 -18.41 -1.84 51.47
C GLY A 726 -17.48 -2.14 52.64
N SER A 727 -16.18 -2.20 52.37
CA SER A 727 -15.14 -2.24 53.40
C SER A 727 -13.83 -1.68 52.84
N SER A 728 -13.04 -1.08 53.72
CA SER A 728 -11.79 -0.39 53.40
C SER A 728 -10.58 -1.21 53.86
N SER A 729 -9.40 -0.94 53.30
CA SER A 729 -8.11 -1.30 53.92
C SER A 729 -7.02 -0.38 53.41
N ASP A 730 -6.40 0.40 54.29
CA ASP A 730 -5.17 1.13 54.02
C ASP A 730 -3.95 0.21 54.10
N LEU A 731 -2.87 0.56 53.41
CA LEU A 731 -1.51 0.20 53.85
C LEU A 731 -0.48 1.17 53.26
N SER A 732 0.43 1.65 54.11
CA SER A 732 1.43 2.67 53.80
C SER A 732 2.85 2.12 53.92
N GLY A 733 3.78 2.64 53.12
CA GLY A 733 5.17 2.18 53.09
C GLY A 733 6.09 3.09 52.30
N THR A 734 7.03 3.73 52.99
CA THR A 734 8.17 4.52 52.49
C THR A 734 9.43 4.03 53.28
N PRO A 735 10.70 4.51 53.13
CA PRO A 735 11.15 5.76 52.49
C PRO A 735 12.55 5.74 51.79
N THR A 736 13.07 6.95 51.50
CA THR A 736 14.49 7.32 51.23
C THR A 736 15.11 6.94 49.86
N LEU A 737 16.11 7.66 49.32
CA LEU A 737 17.02 8.68 49.90
C LEU A 737 17.47 9.75 48.86
N SER A 738 17.72 11.01 49.28
CA SER A 738 18.73 11.98 48.74
C SER A 738 18.70 12.34 47.23
N GLN A 739 18.62 13.60 46.74
CA GLN A 739 19.04 14.95 47.24
C GLN A 739 18.53 16.04 46.23
N ASN A 740 18.67 17.38 46.34
CA ASN A 740 19.14 18.35 47.35
C ASN A 740 18.51 19.78 47.13
N THR A 741 19.02 20.78 47.86
CA THR A 741 19.00 22.27 47.71
C THR A 741 18.81 22.91 46.32
N LYS A 742 18.36 24.17 46.14
CA LYS A 742 18.14 25.39 47.01
C LYS A 742 17.11 26.29 46.28
N GLY A 743 16.32 27.20 46.87
CA GLY A 743 16.01 27.51 48.28
C GLY A 743 15.47 28.95 48.49
N SER A 744 14.52 29.14 49.42
CA SER A 744 14.26 30.35 50.25
C SER A 744 13.81 31.70 49.62
N GLN A 745 12.95 32.54 50.24
CA GLN A 745 12.04 32.39 51.42
C GLN A 745 11.09 33.62 51.62
N VAL A 746 10.11 33.50 52.53
CA VAL A 746 9.55 34.56 53.44
C VAL A 746 8.66 35.69 52.85
N SER A 747 7.53 36.12 53.48
CA SER A 747 6.61 35.51 54.48
C SER A 747 5.27 36.28 54.63
N SER A 748 4.30 35.69 55.35
CA SER A 748 3.24 36.28 56.22
C SER A 748 2.36 37.46 55.72
N GLN A 749 1.01 37.36 55.61
CA GLN A 749 -0.05 37.24 56.66
C GLN A 749 -0.36 38.53 57.47
N PRO A 750 -1.56 38.70 58.09
CA PRO A 750 -2.87 37.99 57.93
C PRO A 750 -4.18 38.86 57.98
N GLY A 751 -5.30 38.29 57.50
CA GLY A 751 -6.68 38.47 58.03
C GLY A 751 -7.47 39.75 57.68
N ASN A 752 -8.77 39.90 58.01
CA ASN A 752 -9.89 38.96 58.28
C ASN A 752 -11.23 39.77 58.42
N LYS A 753 -12.41 39.17 58.12
CA LYS A 753 -13.81 39.65 58.34
C LYS A 753 -14.34 40.83 57.48
N GLY A 754 -15.67 40.84 57.22
CA GLY A 754 -16.46 42.08 57.06
C GLY A 754 -17.66 42.05 56.08
N LEU A 755 -18.89 42.01 56.59
CA LEU A 755 -20.18 42.00 55.85
C LEU A 755 -20.50 43.29 55.04
N PHE A 756 -21.14 43.09 53.88
CA PHE A 756 -22.25 43.83 53.23
C PHE A 756 -22.60 45.32 53.55
N SER A 757 -22.82 46.06 52.44
CA SER A 757 -23.95 46.99 52.16
C SER A 757 -23.81 48.52 52.33
N ASN A 758 -23.84 49.20 51.17
CA ASN A 758 -24.44 50.52 50.81
C ASN A 758 -24.49 51.70 51.81
N GLY A 759 -23.87 52.82 51.39
CA GLY A 759 -24.07 54.20 51.86
C GLY A 759 -23.05 55.12 51.17
N GLY A 760 -23.40 56.33 50.73
CA GLY A 760 -22.54 57.11 49.82
C GLY A 760 -22.44 58.63 50.07
N SER A 761 -21.44 59.25 49.44
CA SER A 761 -21.00 60.67 49.58
C SER A 761 -20.40 61.00 50.97
N ASN A 762 -19.46 61.93 51.17
CA ASN A 762 -18.68 62.83 50.29
C ASN A 762 -17.39 63.27 51.07
N THR A 763 -16.32 63.91 50.58
CA THR A 763 -15.93 64.54 49.28
C THR A 763 -14.39 64.51 49.15
N GLY A 764 -13.81 64.62 47.95
CA GLY A 764 -12.36 64.86 47.76
C GLY A 764 -11.97 65.12 46.31
N LEU A 765 -11.70 66.39 45.96
CA LEU A 765 -11.60 66.84 44.56
C LEU A 765 -10.18 66.76 43.98
N HIS A 766 -10.06 66.29 42.73
CA HIS A 766 -9.31 67.05 41.72
C HIS A 766 -9.79 66.77 40.28
N SER A 767 -10.03 67.86 39.55
CA SER A 767 -10.25 68.00 38.10
C SER A 767 -9.58 66.90 37.23
N SER A 768 -10.31 66.03 36.53
CA SER A 768 -11.19 66.25 35.37
C SER A 768 -10.48 66.36 34.01
N THR A 769 -10.71 65.38 33.15
CA THR A 769 -10.74 65.53 31.69
C THR A 769 -11.89 64.69 31.18
N ALA A 770 -12.72 65.22 30.28
CA ALA A 770 -13.90 64.50 29.80
C ALA A 770 -13.47 63.44 28.78
N GLU A 771 -13.91 62.19 28.96
CA GLU A 771 -14.09 61.32 27.80
C GLU A 771 -15.39 61.71 27.10
N SER A 772 -15.24 62.06 25.84
CA SER A 772 -16.32 62.47 24.94
C SER A 772 -17.28 61.29 24.68
N PRO A 773 -18.55 61.54 24.30
CA PRO A 773 -19.21 60.63 23.38
C PRO A 773 -18.32 60.41 22.13
N ASP A 774 -18.52 59.29 21.43
CA ASP A 774 -17.83 58.97 20.17
C ASP A 774 -16.34 58.57 20.30
N GLN A 775 -16.02 57.65 21.22
CA GLN A 775 -14.95 56.68 20.94
C GLN A 775 -15.52 55.47 20.18
N PRO A 776 -14.97 55.11 19.00
CA PRO A 776 -15.47 53.98 18.22
C PRO A 776 -15.16 52.65 18.92
N GLY A 777 -16.21 51.91 19.28
CA GLY A 777 -16.09 50.65 20.01
C GLY A 777 -15.25 49.62 19.26
N THR A 778 -14.10 49.23 19.82
CA THR A 778 -13.17 48.30 19.16
C THR A 778 -13.76 46.89 19.07
N ILE A 779 -14.12 46.49 17.85
CA ILE A 779 -14.61 45.14 17.53
C ILE A 779 -13.43 44.21 17.28
N VAL A 780 -13.44 43.04 17.89
CA VAL A 780 -12.43 41.97 17.73
C VAL A 780 -13.09 40.68 17.23
N ARG A 781 -12.31 39.86 16.51
CA ARG A 781 -12.73 38.52 16.09
C ARG A 781 -12.57 37.55 17.26
N HIS A 782 -13.67 36.94 17.70
CA HIS A 782 -13.66 35.92 18.75
C HIS A 782 -13.39 34.54 18.14
N ASN A 783 -12.58 33.69 18.78
CA ASN A 783 -12.29 32.33 18.27
C ASN A 783 -13.40 31.32 18.61
N CYS A 784 -14.66 31.70 18.40
CA CYS A 784 -15.82 30.81 18.53
C CYS A 784 -15.99 29.96 17.27
N ARG A 785 -15.20 28.88 17.16
CA ARG A 785 -15.29 27.90 16.08
C ARG A 785 -16.04 26.67 16.56
N LEU A 786 -17.13 26.30 15.87
CA LEU A 786 -17.84 25.07 16.18
C LEU A 786 -17.00 23.82 15.86
N LYS A 787 -16.15 23.89 14.82
CA LYS A 787 -15.27 22.77 14.42
C LYS A 787 -14.40 22.31 15.58
N ASP A 788 -13.76 23.23 16.29
CA ASP A 788 -12.86 22.96 17.41
C ASP A 788 -13.55 22.18 18.57
N LEU A 789 -14.89 22.23 18.65
CA LEU A 789 -15.71 21.50 19.62
C LEU A 789 -16.24 20.15 19.10
N ILE A 790 -16.37 19.98 17.79
CA ILE A 790 -16.91 18.77 17.12
C ILE A 790 -15.80 17.82 16.68
N GLU A 791 -14.63 18.34 16.28
CA GLU A 791 -13.49 17.56 15.81
C GLU A 791 -13.04 16.46 16.80
N PRO A 792 -13.02 16.67 18.14
CA PRO A 792 -12.75 15.59 19.09
C PRO A 792 -13.79 14.45 19.05
N LEU A 793 -15.08 14.75 18.84
CA LEU A 793 -16.15 13.73 18.75
C LEU A 793 -16.00 12.91 17.46
N VAL A 794 -15.77 13.59 16.34
CA VAL A 794 -15.56 12.97 15.02
C VAL A 794 -14.32 12.07 15.03
N VAL A 795 -13.20 12.55 15.60
CA VAL A 795 -11.95 11.77 15.71
C VAL A 795 -12.12 10.56 16.65
N SER A 796 -12.90 10.68 17.74
CA SER A 796 -13.19 9.54 18.62
C SER A 796 -14.00 8.46 17.88
N ALA A 797 -15.06 8.84 17.17
CA ALA A 797 -15.87 7.90 16.41
C ALA A 797 -15.10 7.25 15.24
N GLU A 798 -14.30 8.00 14.48
CA GLU A 798 -13.45 7.44 13.41
C GLU A 798 -12.44 6.41 13.94
N LYS A 799 -11.95 6.59 15.18
CA LYS A 799 -11.08 5.63 15.86
C LYS A 799 -11.82 4.36 16.30
N GLU A 800 -13.10 4.46 16.64
CA GLU A 800 -13.95 3.33 17.06
C GLU A 800 -14.48 2.50 15.87
N ILE A 801 -14.54 3.07 14.66
CA ILE A 801 -14.89 2.33 13.44
C ILE A 801 -13.77 1.35 13.09
N THR A 802 -13.81 0.19 13.72
CA THR A 802 -12.93 -0.96 13.48
C THR A 802 -13.72 -2.12 12.88
N GLY A 803 -13.08 -2.89 12.00
CA GLY A 803 -13.67 -4.10 11.46
C GLY A 803 -13.64 -5.25 12.46
N LEU A 804 -14.60 -6.15 12.34
CA LEU A 804 -14.69 -7.34 13.17
C LEU A 804 -13.51 -8.27 12.88
N LYS A 805 -12.98 -8.93 13.91
CA LYS A 805 -11.91 -9.92 13.74
C LYS A 805 -12.54 -11.28 13.57
N LEU A 806 -11.98 -12.07 12.66
CA LEU A 806 -12.38 -13.46 12.47
C LEU A 806 -12.18 -14.32 13.74
N SER A 807 -11.20 -13.95 14.58
CA SER A 807 -10.92 -14.59 15.88
C SER A 807 -12.07 -14.55 16.88
N ASP A 808 -13.02 -13.64 16.69
CA ASP A 808 -14.06 -13.34 17.66
C ASP A 808 -15.30 -14.25 17.45
N PHE A 809 -15.24 -15.13 16.43
CA PHE A 809 -16.25 -16.10 16.04
C PHE A 809 -15.67 -17.53 16.06
N PRO A 810 -16.45 -18.57 16.41
CA PRO A 810 -16.02 -19.95 16.20
C PRO A 810 -15.91 -20.25 14.69
N ARG A 811 -14.87 -21.00 14.31
CA ARG A 811 -14.58 -21.41 12.93
C ARG A 811 -15.75 -22.19 12.30
N PRO A 812 -15.91 -22.13 10.97
CA PRO A 812 -16.79 -23.02 10.21
C PRO A 812 -16.18 -24.45 10.04
#